data_AF-A0A0C1MRG6-F1
#
_entry.id   AF-A0A0C1MRG6-F1
#
_cell.length_a   1.000
_cell.length_b   1.000
_cell.length_c   1.000
_cell.angle_alpha   90.00
_cell.angle_beta   90.00
_cell.angle_gamma   90.00
#
_symmetry.space_group_name_H-M   'P 1'
#
loop_
_entity.id
_entity.type
_entity.pdbx_description
1 polymer ?
#
loop_
_entity_poly.entity_id
_entity_poly.type
_entity_poly.pdbx_seq_one_letter_code
_entity_poly.pdbx_strand_id
1 'polypeptide(L)'
;MVNKKIYRSSLSVSVALTLGLSGCSLFESEDSTSTVPVEPLPSNIEGTASVDFNVFVSGKAVKGTLRGAELVVKELKNGELVDVAFRSDLTTVEKTATGTSEAVAVELAKSQILSESPQSLLTADDGTYGFYIDQQFSGALYITIKTTKTSGFIKCDALLGCGDYAESSENDANSNSEIDFGEWYQDDLTLNVVKEITAQASRQAKGAEGTTKSYTAHATIFTTLASELLQKVSQDGGTVSAETVADASLNTLLILLGPEAAKDAVLLSGDISLGGAVDFTDVTSEDTIDSGTLALINVASTLQNIASNSGDGSSLGSVLDTLKKGVTDGSFKGNEDAAVAQLAVTLQEEVNKTATVFVAIASGDVEAIKAALKEVAPDLDDESLNELAEKAKDARDQAIESGATDENALEDAAEDSKNAVEDLGCEGEECNADDSTLINDSLTELLASLTQSQTQLSSLNVIFNGLTPGLQAVTALGETAQTQEEKENYLKAADDFIAELSGSNLEQDTVALVSRAGQILASAEGLLALTTDAQSAATDSQTLVNNAASLSSNVTGMVTSANAEREKAVALLDDASSAAKVLAEAALERAKEREQTFNTANADVQSQFSDATNLFASAGTDLAALETAFTSSQSAVDKFNALNVLTTDILNDIELAKTRAEEYLALATTEEQRSEAQQLVTESTTIQQTVTASVTAFKATESDIRTLNSTVSSAVDNARGKSGTDKMTSVAFVTKEGADAVFNAGEVVYDVVRDIWDQNLDSGSHSGTAPNYPAWTYRYNTDTYEVELTNTQGDEHILANAQVNSGATSKIILTWTGTLKSTDGQTVLVKSPDLAECERWSLDVVEQPNASCSVIFIDGSITTIEDARNFDASSAQTFNIVEFVDGQYGFNGTLASELTSTDSAGNTVPLFVSGAIEHASIVMSGVTEDLSFTADFALRNEDDNDELGLAKIMLNEFNGYVFNVNLVDTDGPLVGDVTLYNDTTPVKVGDVVEITNGFRVTYIDGQVIDYTDIDFLGQNIN
;
A
#
# COMPACT_ATOMS: atom_id res chain seq x y z
N MET A 1 -14.40 -71.66 35.22
CA MET A 1 -15.83 -72.04 35.11
C MET A 1 -16.67 -70.98 35.84
N VAL A 2 -17.96 -70.83 35.45
CA VAL A 2 -19.03 -70.03 36.13
C VAL A 2 -19.08 -68.50 35.83
N ASN A 3 -20.22 -68.07 35.23
CA ASN A 3 -21.03 -66.80 35.27
C ASN A 3 -20.34 -65.41 35.36
N LYS A 4 -20.83 -64.31 34.76
CA LYS A 4 -22.21 -63.78 34.42
C LYS A 4 -22.18 -63.04 33.03
N LYS A 5 -23.24 -62.79 32.23
CA LYS A 5 -24.57 -62.11 32.38
C LYS A 5 -24.43 -60.60 32.71
N ILE A 6 -24.84 -59.59 31.91
CA ILE A 6 -26.15 -59.17 31.29
C ILE A 6 -25.88 -57.94 30.34
N TYR A 7 -26.63 -57.46 29.31
CA TYR A 7 -27.69 -57.89 28.35
C TYR A 7 -27.96 -56.78 27.26
N ARG A 8 -28.39 -57.16 26.04
CA ARG A 8 -29.26 -56.41 25.03
C ARG A 8 -28.79 -55.11 24.30
N SER A 9 -29.26 -54.76 23.08
CA SER A 9 -29.56 -55.52 21.84
C SER A 9 -30.03 -54.66 20.61
N SER A 10 -29.32 -54.79 19.47
CA SER A 10 -29.75 -54.95 18.05
C SER A 10 -30.58 -53.92 17.23
N LEU A 11 -30.16 -53.74 15.96
CA LEU A 11 -30.72 -52.95 14.85
C LEU A 11 -31.90 -53.60 14.08
N SER A 12 -32.63 -52.77 13.31
CA SER A 12 -33.20 -53.03 11.96
C SER A 12 -33.57 -51.65 11.35
N VAL A 13 -33.03 -51.17 10.21
CA VAL A 13 -33.05 -51.64 8.81
C VAL A 13 -34.42 -51.51 8.12
N SER A 14 -34.58 -50.41 7.38
CA SER A 14 -35.04 -50.23 5.97
C SER A 14 -36.12 -51.14 5.36
N VAL A 15 -36.99 -50.73 4.41
CA VAL A 15 -37.50 -49.45 3.84
C VAL A 15 -38.60 -49.88 2.82
N ALA A 16 -39.69 -49.12 2.64
CA ALA A 16 -40.64 -49.20 1.51
C ALA A 16 -41.42 -50.55 1.30
N LEU A 17 -42.60 -50.61 0.65
CA LEU A 17 -43.59 -49.58 0.29
C LEU A 17 -45.03 -50.18 0.37
N THR A 18 -46.00 -49.36 -0.02
CA THR A 18 -47.45 -49.57 -0.11
C THR A 18 -47.90 -50.62 -1.16
N LEU A 19 -49.23 -50.86 -1.18
CA LEU A 19 -50.04 -51.59 -2.20
C LEU A 19 -50.02 -53.14 -2.11
N GLY A 20 -51.16 -53.85 -2.21
CA GLY A 20 -52.55 -53.36 -2.28
C GLY A 20 -53.63 -54.47 -2.29
N LEU A 21 -54.76 -54.17 -1.62
CA LEU A 21 -56.13 -54.70 -1.81
C LEU A 21 -56.35 -56.06 -2.52
N SER A 22 -56.84 -57.08 -1.79
CA SER A 22 -58.27 -57.48 -1.78
C SER A 22 -58.51 -58.83 -1.07
N GLY A 23 -59.65 -58.95 -0.39
CA GLY A 23 -59.89 -60.01 0.63
C GLY A 23 -60.31 -61.38 0.12
N CYS A 24 -60.78 -62.23 1.05
CA CYS A 24 -61.79 -63.25 0.72
C CYS A 24 -62.64 -63.71 1.94
N SER A 25 -63.96 -63.59 1.75
CA SER A 25 -65.03 -64.51 2.19
C SER A 25 -65.31 -64.85 3.67
N LEU A 26 -66.57 -64.58 4.06
CA LEU A 26 -67.43 -65.31 5.02
C LEU A 26 -67.11 -65.15 6.52
N PHE A 27 -68.07 -65.10 7.46
CA PHE A 27 -69.42 -65.68 7.59
C PHE A 27 -69.50 -67.21 7.79
N GLU A 28 -68.75 -67.73 8.76
CA GLU A 28 -69.26 -68.59 9.85
C GLU A 28 -68.38 -68.26 11.10
N SER A 29 -68.86 -68.10 12.34
CA SER A 29 -70.22 -68.07 12.91
C SER A 29 -70.28 -67.11 14.12
N GLU A 30 -71.46 -67.01 14.75
CA GLU A 30 -71.83 -66.38 16.04
C GLU A 30 -70.71 -66.37 17.12
N ASP A 31 -70.58 -65.39 18.05
CA ASP A 31 -71.64 -64.65 18.75
C ASP A 31 -71.16 -63.35 19.48
N SER A 32 -72.09 -62.49 19.90
CA SER A 32 -72.01 -61.50 21.01
C SER A 32 -70.88 -60.44 21.09
N THR A 33 -71.22 -59.23 20.64
CA THR A 33 -71.01 -57.92 21.31
C THR A 33 -69.72 -57.62 22.11
N SER A 34 -68.96 -56.61 21.64
CA SER A 34 -68.89 -55.31 22.34
C SER A 34 -68.43 -54.20 21.39
N THR A 35 -68.94 -52.97 21.57
CA THR A 35 -68.66 -51.82 20.72
C THR A 35 -67.70 -50.83 21.39
N VAL A 36 -66.64 -50.44 20.69
CA VAL A 36 -65.99 -49.14 20.86
C VAL A 36 -65.90 -48.50 19.46
N PRO A 37 -66.58 -47.38 19.18
CA PRO A 37 -66.32 -46.59 17.99
C PRO A 37 -64.96 -45.94 18.14
N VAL A 38 -64.05 -46.18 17.19
CA VAL A 38 -62.95 -45.25 16.93
C VAL A 38 -63.52 -44.22 15.95
N GLU A 39 -63.50 -42.94 16.32
CA GLU A 39 -63.90 -41.89 15.40
C GLU A 39 -62.97 -41.87 14.17
N PRO A 40 -63.48 -41.57 12.96
CA PRO A 40 -62.60 -41.30 11.85
C PRO A 40 -61.72 -40.10 12.19
N LEU A 41 -60.41 -40.22 11.98
CA LEU A 41 -59.48 -39.09 12.06
C LEU A 41 -60.02 -37.93 11.21
N PRO A 42 -59.97 -36.67 11.68
CA PRO A 42 -60.40 -35.53 10.88
C PRO A 42 -59.58 -35.50 9.60
N SER A 43 -60.25 -35.35 8.46
CA SER A 43 -59.62 -35.50 7.14
C SER A 43 -58.62 -34.39 6.79
N ASN A 44 -58.67 -33.29 7.56
CA ASN A 44 -57.77 -32.16 7.52
C ASN A 44 -57.26 -31.91 8.95
N ILE A 45 -55.95 -31.79 9.13
CA ILE A 45 -55.32 -31.30 10.37
C ILE A 45 -54.77 -29.91 10.08
N GLU A 46 -55.04 -28.95 10.94
CA GLU A 46 -54.46 -27.60 10.86
C GLU A 46 -53.04 -27.61 11.43
N GLY A 47 -52.15 -26.80 10.84
CA GLY A 47 -50.78 -26.61 11.28
C GLY A 47 -50.33 -25.19 10.96
N THR A 48 -49.60 -24.59 11.91
CA THR A 48 -49.20 -23.18 11.88
C THR A 48 -47.69 -23.08 11.76
N ALA A 49 -47.22 -22.19 10.90
CA ALA A 49 -45.83 -21.76 10.82
C ALA A 49 -45.76 -20.27 11.13
N SER A 50 -44.73 -19.84 11.84
CA SER A 50 -44.48 -18.44 12.17
C SER A 50 -42.99 -18.16 12.01
N VAL A 51 -42.67 -17.07 11.30
CA VAL A 51 -41.31 -16.66 10.92
C VAL A 51 -41.08 -15.23 11.38
N ASP A 52 -39.95 -15.03 12.08
CA ASP A 52 -39.51 -13.72 12.57
C ASP A 52 -38.43 -13.17 11.63
N PHE A 53 -38.81 -12.28 10.71
CA PHE A 53 -37.88 -11.60 9.80
C PHE A 53 -37.16 -10.49 10.56
N ASN A 54 -35.97 -10.80 11.10
CA ASN A 54 -35.25 -9.89 12.00
C ASN A 54 -33.72 -9.95 11.94
N VAL A 55 -33.15 -10.78 11.07
CA VAL A 55 -31.74 -10.64 10.64
C VAL A 55 -31.75 -9.74 9.42
N PHE A 56 -31.02 -8.63 9.48
CA PHE A 56 -30.89 -7.68 8.38
C PHE A 56 -29.70 -8.07 7.49
N VAL A 57 -29.85 -7.87 6.19
CA VAL A 57 -28.80 -8.01 5.19
C VAL A 57 -28.85 -6.78 4.29
N SER A 58 -27.72 -6.11 4.10
CA SER A 58 -27.61 -4.87 3.32
C SER A 58 -26.34 -4.84 2.47
N GLY A 59 -26.28 -3.92 1.51
CA GLY A 59 -25.08 -3.67 0.72
C GLY A 59 -25.25 -2.52 -0.27
N LYS A 60 -24.19 -2.21 -0.99
CA LYS A 60 -24.15 -1.27 -2.14
C LYS A 60 -23.91 -2.09 -3.41
N ALA A 61 -24.66 -1.80 -4.48
CA ALA A 61 -24.51 -2.46 -5.78
C ALA A 61 -23.69 -1.57 -6.71
N VAL A 62 -22.39 -1.87 -6.85
CA VAL A 62 -21.43 -0.98 -7.50
C VAL A 62 -20.60 -1.71 -8.54
N LYS A 63 -20.72 -1.24 -9.77
CA LYS A 63 -19.77 -1.41 -10.86
C LYS A 63 -19.27 -0.03 -11.30
N GLY A 64 -20.21 0.84 -11.68
CA GLY A 64 -20.47 2.13 -11.02
C GLY A 64 -21.85 2.00 -10.34
N THR A 65 -22.44 3.04 -9.76
CA THR A 65 -23.68 2.89 -8.98
C THR A 65 -24.85 2.30 -9.79
N LEU A 66 -25.49 1.23 -9.30
CA LEU A 66 -26.67 0.62 -9.92
C LEU A 66 -27.97 1.15 -9.29
N ARG A 67 -28.58 2.18 -9.88
CA ARG A 67 -29.85 2.79 -9.42
C ARG A 67 -31.06 2.00 -9.92
N GLY A 68 -32.00 1.68 -9.03
CA GLY A 68 -33.28 1.04 -9.40
C GLY A 68 -33.13 -0.32 -10.09
N ALA A 69 -32.06 -1.04 -9.81
CA ALA A 69 -31.77 -2.38 -10.33
C ALA A 69 -32.60 -3.45 -9.61
N GLU A 70 -32.99 -4.50 -10.32
CA GLU A 70 -33.79 -5.60 -9.80
C GLU A 70 -32.95 -6.51 -8.90
N LEU A 71 -33.34 -6.63 -7.62
CA LEU A 71 -32.70 -7.49 -6.62
C LEU A 71 -33.51 -8.76 -6.35
N VAL A 72 -32.85 -9.91 -6.38
CA VAL A 72 -33.43 -11.24 -6.11
C VAL A 72 -32.55 -11.99 -5.09
N VAL A 73 -33.18 -12.61 -4.09
CA VAL A 73 -32.50 -13.35 -3.00
C VAL A 73 -32.86 -14.84 -3.05
N LYS A 74 -31.84 -15.70 -2.97
CA LYS A 74 -31.96 -17.18 -2.94
C LYS A 74 -30.99 -17.79 -1.91
N GLU A 75 -31.15 -19.08 -1.63
CA GLU A 75 -30.13 -19.89 -0.94
C GLU A 75 -29.30 -20.68 -1.98
N LEU A 76 -27.98 -20.65 -1.89
CA LEU A 76 -27.09 -21.52 -2.66
C LEU A 76 -26.91 -22.86 -1.90
N LYS A 77 -27.44 -23.96 -2.45
CA LYS A 77 -27.55 -25.24 -1.74
C LYS A 77 -27.31 -26.45 -2.66
N ASN A 78 -26.20 -27.17 -2.45
CA ASN A 78 -25.78 -28.30 -3.29
C ASN A 78 -25.67 -27.94 -4.79
N GLY A 79 -25.21 -26.71 -5.10
CA GLY A 79 -25.13 -26.19 -6.46
C GLY A 79 -26.46 -25.72 -7.09
N GLU A 80 -27.60 -25.88 -6.42
CA GLU A 80 -28.89 -25.33 -6.85
C GLU A 80 -29.22 -24.01 -6.12
N LEU A 81 -29.89 -23.08 -6.81
CA LEU A 81 -30.38 -21.83 -6.23
C LEU A 81 -31.84 -21.96 -5.78
N VAL A 82 -32.06 -22.15 -4.49
CA VAL A 82 -33.35 -22.43 -3.85
C VAL A 82 -34.03 -21.13 -3.39
N ASP A 83 -35.36 -21.05 -3.48
CA ASP A 83 -36.10 -19.87 -2.99
C ASP A 83 -36.02 -19.74 -1.46
N VAL A 84 -35.59 -18.57 -0.97
CA VAL A 84 -35.55 -18.22 0.46
C VAL A 84 -36.63 -17.18 0.78
N ALA A 85 -37.13 -17.17 2.01
CA ALA A 85 -38.12 -16.17 2.44
C ALA A 85 -37.41 -14.90 2.94
N PHE A 86 -37.80 -13.74 2.41
CA PHE A 86 -37.27 -12.43 2.81
C PHE A 86 -38.37 -11.34 2.76
N ARG A 87 -38.15 -10.21 3.44
CA ARG A 87 -39.08 -9.05 3.48
C ARG A 87 -38.32 -7.73 3.41
N SER A 88 -38.98 -6.68 2.93
CA SER A 88 -38.49 -5.30 2.96
C SER A 88 -38.43 -4.72 4.38
N ASP A 89 -39.31 -5.16 5.28
CA ASP A 89 -39.54 -4.56 6.59
C ASP A 89 -39.36 -5.58 7.72
N LEU A 90 -38.88 -5.11 8.88
CA LEU A 90 -38.77 -5.87 10.13
C LEU A 90 -40.17 -6.37 10.59
N THR A 91 -40.43 -7.68 10.51
CA THR A 91 -41.80 -8.21 10.73
C THR A 91 -41.86 -9.68 11.16
N THR A 92 -42.97 -10.06 11.81
CA THR A 92 -43.30 -11.46 12.12
C THR A 92 -44.50 -11.90 11.28
N VAL A 93 -44.37 -12.98 10.50
CA VAL A 93 -45.44 -13.52 9.65
C VAL A 93 -45.86 -14.90 10.13
N GLU A 94 -47.13 -15.03 10.53
CA GLU A 94 -47.76 -16.30 10.86
C GLU A 94 -48.73 -16.75 9.76
N LYS A 95 -48.74 -18.05 9.44
CA LYS A 95 -49.66 -18.70 8.49
C LYS A 95 -50.15 -20.02 9.05
N THR A 96 -51.38 -20.38 8.71
CA THR A 96 -52.00 -21.66 9.08
C THR A 96 -52.57 -22.31 7.83
N ALA A 97 -52.18 -23.55 7.58
CA ALA A 97 -52.67 -24.36 6.47
C ALA A 97 -53.28 -25.67 6.97
N THR A 98 -53.92 -26.43 6.08
CA THR A 98 -54.50 -27.74 6.38
C THR A 98 -53.82 -28.84 5.57
N GLY A 99 -53.47 -29.93 6.24
CA GLY A 99 -52.77 -31.07 5.65
C GLY A 99 -53.33 -32.42 6.08
N THR A 100 -52.82 -33.49 5.49
CA THR A 100 -53.13 -34.88 5.88
C THR A 100 -52.41 -35.34 7.15
N SER A 101 -51.46 -34.53 7.63
CA SER A 101 -50.82 -34.61 8.93
C SER A 101 -50.40 -33.20 9.39
N GLU A 102 -50.12 -33.04 10.68
CA GLU A 102 -49.60 -31.79 11.26
C GLU A 102 -48.32 -31.31 10.55
N ALA A 103 -47.37 -32.22 10.28
CA ALA A 103 -46.14 -31.90 9.56
C ALA A 103 -46.40 -31.41 8.12
N VAL A 104 -47.34 -32.02 7.39
CA VAL A 104 -47.74 -31.56 6.05
C VAL A 104 -48.43 -30.20 6.12
N ALA A 105 -49.22 -29.96 7.17
CA ALA A 105 -49.90 -28.68 7.37
C ALA A 105 -48.93 -27.54 7.70
N VAL A 106 -47.93 -27.78 8.57
CA VAL A 106 -46.86 -26.83 8.88
C VAL A 106 -46.01 -26.52 7.64
N GLU A 107 -45.66 -27.52 6.82
CA GLU A 107 -44.85 -27.30 5.62
C GLU A 107 -45.63 -26.53 4.53
N LEU A 108 -46.94 -26.76 4.40
CA LEU A 108 -47.82 -25.93 3.57
C LEU A 108 -47.92 -24.49 4.10
N ALA A 109 -47.92 -24.28 5.42
CA ALA A 109 -47.90 -22.94 6.01
C ALA A 109 -46.57 -22.21 5.76
N LYS A 110 -45.42 -22.89 5.85
CA LYS A 110 -44.12 -22.31 5.43
C LYS A 110 -44.11 -21.96 3.94
N SER A 111 -44.62 -22.85 3.09
CA SER A 111 -44.71 -22.62 1.64
C SER A 111 -45.54 -21.36 1.32
N GLN A 112 -46.59 -21.07 2.10
CA GLN A 112 -47.32 -19.80 2.01
C GLN A 112 -46.44 -18.60 2.38
N ILE A 113 -45.72 -18.64 3.51
CA ILE A 113 -44.79 -17.57 3.93
C ILE A 113 -43.74 -17.30 2.84
N LEU A 114 -43.16 -18.35 2.26
CA LEU A 114 -42.21 -18.26 1.15
C LEU A 114 -42.83 -17.59 -0.09
N SER A 115 -44.02 -18.04 -0.50
CA SER A 115 -44.74 -17.50 -1.66
C SER A 115 -45.25 -16.05 -1.52
N GLU A 116 -45.23 -15.50 -0.30
CA GLU A 116 -45.56 -14.11 0.00
C GLU A 116 -44.30 -13.22 0.15
N SER A 117 -43.13 -13.72 -0.21
CA SER A 117 -41.93 -12.88 -0.37
C SER A 117 -42.03 -12.03 -1.65
N PRO A 118 -41.36 -10.87 -1.72
CA PRO A 118 -41.29 -10.11 -2.97
C PRO A 118 -40.76 -10.98 -4.11
N GLN A 119 -41.24 -10.75 -5.35
CA GLN A 119 -40.62 -11.37 -6.53
C GLN A 119 -39.20 -10.83 -6.74
N SER A 120 -39.04 -9.53 -6.48
CA SER A 120 -37.80 -8.79 -6.44
C SER A 120 -37.98 -7.53 -5.57
N LEU A 121 -36.87 -6.93 -5.18
CA LEU A 121 -36.80 -5.56 -4.66
C LEU A 121 -36.06 -4.67 -5.68
N LEU A 122 -35.94 -3.37 -5.40
CA LEU A 122 -35.14 -2.43 -6.18
C LEU A 122 -34.03 -1.85 -5.31
N THR A 123 -32.86 -1.58 -5.90
CA THR A 123 -31.84 -0.73 -5.27
C THR A 123 -32.30 0.73 -5.22
N ALA A 124 -31.77 1.49 -4.26
CA ALA A 124 -31.98 2.93 -4.14
C ALA A 124 -31.15 3.73 -5.17
N ASP A 125 -31.22 5.07 -5.11
CA ASP A 125 -30.55 5.96 -6.07
C ASP A 125 -29.01 5.96 -5.94
N ASP A 126 -28.51 5.68 -4.74
CA ASP A 126 -27.11 5.44 -4.35
C ASP A 126 -26.67 3.96 -4.54
N GLY A 127 -27.51 3.14 -5.17
CA GLY A 127 -27.29 1.71 -5.36
C GLY A 127 -27.34 0.87 -4.08
N THR A 128 -27.69 1.44 -2.93
CA THR A 128 -27.87 0.69 -1.68
C THR A 128 -29.09 -0.22 -1.73
N TYR A 129 -29.08 -1.26 -0.90
CA TYR A 129 -30.19 -2.16 -0.71
C TYR A 129 -30.20 -2.77 0.69
N GLY A 130 -31.38 -3.22 1.13
CA GLY A 130 -31.56 -3.91 2.41
C GLY A 130 -32.80 -4.81 2.43
N PHE A 131 -32.71 -5.92 3.15
CA PHE A 131 -33.84 -6.83 3.40
C PHE A 131 -33.67 -7.62 4.70
N TYR A 132 -34.77 -8.19 5.19
CA TYR A 132 -34.80 -9.01 6.40
C TYR A 132 -35.11 -10.47 6.08
N ILE A 133 -34.37 -11.39 6.72
CA ILE A 133 -34.52 -12.85 6.62
C ILE A 133 -34.97 -13.45 7.97
N ASP A 134 -35.45 -14.70 7.93
CA ASP A 134 -35.80 -15.49 9.12
C ASP A 134 -34.62 -15.59 10.09
N GLN A 135 -34.84 -15.26 11.37
CA GLN A 135 -33.86 -15.45 12.44
C GLN A 135 -33.32 -16.89 12.54
N GLN A 136 -34.08 -17.87 12.06
CA GLN A 136 -33.72 -19.29 12.06
C GLN A 136 -32.90 -19.71 10.83
N PHE A 137 -32.69 -18.82 9.84
CA PHE A 137 -31.91 -19.13 8.65
C PHE A 137 -30.42 -19.30 8.99
N SER A 138 -29.79 -20.27 8.33
CA SER A 138 -28.33 -20.42 8.29
C SER A 138 -27.93 -21.23 7.06
N GLY A 139 -26.87 -20.80 6.39
CA GLY A 139 -26.48 -21.24 5.05
C GLY A 139 -26.04 -20.04 4.21
N ALA A 140 -25.71 -20.30 2.93
CA ALA A 140 -25.27 -19.27 2.01
C ALA A 140 -26.45 -18.59 1.32
N LEU A 141 -26.62 -17.29 1.52
CA LEU A 141 -27.46 -16.47 0.65
C LEU A 141 -26.73 -16.20 -0.67
N TYR A 142 -27.47 -16.26 -1.78
CA TYR A 142 -27.05 -15.82 -3.10
C TYR A 142 -27.94 -14.64 -3.48
N ILE A 143 -27.34 -13.47 -3.64
CA ILE A 143 -28.02 -12.22 -3.97
C ILE A 143 -27.62 -11.85 -5.40
N THR A 144 -28.62 -11.66 -6.26
CA THR A 144 -28.45 -11.23 -7.66
C THR A 144 -29.03 -9.83 -7.81
N ILE A 145 -28.28 -8.92 -8.42
CA ILE A 145 -28.70 -7.53 -8.68
C ILE A 145 -28.50 -7.23 -10.16
N LYS A 146 -29.55 -6.72 -10.83
CA LYS A 146 -29.62 -6.69 -12.29
C LYS A 146 -30.23 -5.41 -12.84
N THR A 147 -29.55 -4.81 -13.82
CA THR A 147 -30.14 -3.81 -14.73
C THR A 147 -30.54 -4.46 -16.06
N THR A 148 -31.33 -3.74 -16.85
CA THR A 148 -31.50 -4.03 -18.28
C THR A 148 -31.47 -2.74 -19.09
N LYS A 149 -31.33 -2.86 -20.41
CA LYS A 149 -31.55 -1.78 -21.41
C LYS A 149 -32.96 -1.13 -21.36
N THR A 150 -33.80 -1.44 -20.37
CA THR A 150 -35.14 -0.88 -20.16
C THR A 150 -35.51 -0.70 -18.67
N SER A 151 -34.63 -0.99 -17.71
CA SER A 151 -34.95 -0.97 -16.27
C SER A 151 -33.70 -0.86 -15.40
N GLY A 152 -33.74 0.05 -14.42
CA GLY A 152 -32.55 0.46 -13.67
C GLY A 152 -31.60 1.31 -14.50
N PHE A 153 -30.57 1.86 -13.86
CA PHE A 153 -29.51 2.64 -14.48
C PHE A 153 -28.15 2.23 -13.91
N ILE A 154 -27.09 2.45 -14.69
CA ILE A 154 -25.69 2.32 -14.28
C ILE A 154 -25.09 3.73 -14.34
N LYS A 155 -24.36 4.15 -13.31
CA LYS A 155 -23.54 5.38 -13.32
C LYS A 155 -22.19 5.09 -13.97
N CYS A 156 -21.68 5.99 -14.79
CA CYS A 156 -20.46 5.80 -15.56
C CYS A 156 -19.21 6.09 -14.70
N ASP A 157 -18.62 5.06 -14.11
CA ASP A 157 -17.33 5.11 -13.39
C ASP A 157 -16.10 5.08 -14.33
N ALA A 158 -16.32 5.07 -15.65
CA ALA A 158 -15.26 5.02 -16.66
C ALA A 158 -14.67 6.42 -16.92
N LEU A 159 -13.38 6.62 -16.60
CA LEU A 159 -12.71 7.92 -16.79
C LEU A 159 -12.66 8.40 -18.24
N LEU A 160 -12.80 7.49 -19.22
CA LEU A 160 -12.85 7.81 -20.66
C LEU A 160 -14.25 7.65 -21.26
N GLY A 161 -15.30 7.68 -20.43
CA GLY A 161 -16.69 7.55 -20.84
C GLY A 161 -17.13 6.10 -21.09
N CYS A 162 -18.45 5.94 -21.29
CA CYS A 162 -19.12 4.64 -21.37
C CYS A 162 -19.66 4.30 -22.78
N GLY A 163 -19.30 5.07 -23.81
CA GLY A 163 -19.77 4.92 -25.20
C GLY A 163 -20.98 5.83 -25.52
N ASP A 164 -21.72 5.53 -26.58
CA ASP A 164 -22.79 6.42 -27.08
C ASP A 164 -24.16 6.20 -26.38
N TYR A 165 -24.94 7.27 -26.22
CA TYR A 165 -26.37 7.14 -25.92
C TYR A 165 -27.15 6.60 -27.13
N ALA A 166 -27.80 5.45 -26.97
CA ALA A 166 -28.52 4.75 -28.05
C ALA A 166 -29.68 5.55 -28.69
N GLU A 167 -30.26 6.48 -27.94
CA GLU A 167 -31.15 7.55 -28.42
C GLU A 167 -31.08 8.74 -27.45
N SER A 168 -31.49 9.95 -27.89
CA SER A 168 -31.26 11.21 -27.16
C SER A 168 -31.77 11.16 -25.71
N SER A 169 -30.85 11.21 -24.76
CA SER A 169 -31.08 11.04 -23.32
C SER A 169 -31.44 12.37 -22.64
N GLU A 170 -32.07 12.30 -21.47
CA GLU A 170 -32.16 13.43 -20.53
C GLU A 170 -31.07 13.38 -19.44
N ASN A 171 -30.20 12.35 -19.49
CA ASN A 171 -29.01 12.19 -18.65
C ASN A 171 -27.71 12.66 -19.36
N ASP A 172 -27.78 12.91 -20.67
CA ASP A 172 -26.77 13.55 -21.52
C ASP A 172 -26.69 15.04 -21.14
N ALA A 173 -25.79 15.37 -20.21
CA ALA A 173 -25.82 16.64 -19.49
C ALA A 173 -25.25 17.82 -20.30
N ASN A 174 -24.26 17.55 -21.14
CA ASN A 174 -23.63 18.55 -22.02
C ASN A 174 -24.20 18.51 -23.47
N SER A 175 -25.06 17.53 -23.80
CA SER A 175 -25.66 17.34 -25.13
C SER A 175 -24.69 16.91 -26.24
N ASN A 176 -23.64 16.16 -25.90
CA ASN A 176 -22.69 15.58 -26.86
C ASN A 176 -23.20 14.26 -27.49
N SER A 177 -24.16 13.57 -26.85
CA SER A 177 -24.66 12.22 -27.18
C SER A 177 -23.70 11.04 -26.91
N GLU A 178 -22.58 11.31 -26.26
CA GLU A 178 -21.67 10.35 -25.64
C GLU A 178 -22.07 10.19 -24.16
N ILE A 179 -21.59 9.16 -23.44
CA ILE A 179 -21.92 8.91 -22.03
C ILE A 179 -20.68 9.24 -21.19
N ASP A 180 -20.66 10.40 -20.56
CA ASP A 180 -19.48 10.90 -19.84
C ASP A 180 -19.31 10.31 -18.43
N PHE A 181 -18.09 10.44 -17.89
CA PHE A 181 -17.78 10.12 -16.49
C PHE A 181 -18.76 10.80 -15.52
N GLY A 182 -19.37 10.01 -14.63
CA GLY A 182 -20.42 10.43 -13.69
C GLY A 182 -21.85 10.40 -14.23
N GLU A 183 -22.09 10.21 -15.52
CA GLU A 183 -23.44 10.19 -16.11
C GLU A 183 -24.19 8.86 -15.96
N TRP A 184 -25.49 8.85 -16.24
CA TRP A 184 -26.38 7.69 -16.05
C TRP A 184 -26.88 7.10 -17.38
N TYR A 185 -26.62 5.81 -17.59
CA TYR A 185 -27.06 5.07 -18.78
C TYR A 185 -27.80 3.77 -18.43
N GLN A 186 -28.29 3.04 -19.44
CA GLN A 186 -29.02 1.78 -19.26
C GLN A 186 -28.41 0.65 -20.10
N ASP A 187 -27.86 -0.39 -19.45
CA ASP A 187 -27.41 -1.62 -20.11
C ASP A 187 -27.77 -2.88 -19.31
N ASP A 188 -27.62 -4.04 -19.94
CA ASP A 188 -27.84 -5.37 -19.37
C ASP A 188 -26.62 -5.84 -18.55
N LEU A 189 -26.58 -5.48 -17.25
CA LEU A 189 -25.58 -5.93 -16.28
C LEU A 189 -26.22 -6.84 -15.22
N THR A 190 -25.46 -7.79 -14.68
CA THR A 190 -25.89 -8.63 -13.55
C THR A 190 -24.72 -8.90 -12.61
N LEU A 191 -24.79 -8.33 -11.41
CA LEU A 191 -23.85 -8.54 -10.32
C LEU A 191 -24.41 -9.59 -9.36
N ASN A 192 -23.52 -10.35 -8.72
CA ASN A 192 -23.87 -11.36 -7.73
C ASN A 192 -22.96 -11.27 -6.51
N VAL A 193 -23.49 -11.68 -5.35
CA VAL A 193 -22.71 -11.88 -4.13
C VAL A 193 -23.26 -13.08 -3.36
N VAL A 194 -22.36 -13.84 -2.74
CA VAL A 194 -22.68 -14.93 -1.83
C VAL A 194 -22.27 -14.55 -0.41
N LYS A 195 -23.17 -14.72 0.57
CA LYS A 195 -22.89 -14.42 1.98
C LYS A 195 -23.25 -15.58 2.90
N GLU A 196 -22.32 -16.01 3.75
CA GLU A 196 -22.63 -17.00 4.80
C GLU A 196 -23.45 -16.34 5.93
N ILE A 197 -24.61 -16.91 6.23
CA ILE A 197 -25.38 -16.57 7.43
C ILE A 197 -25.15 -17.64 8.49
N THR A 198 -24.47 -17.27 9.57
CA THR A 198 -24.19 -18.14 10.72
C THR A 198 -25.39 -18.21 11.69
N ALA A 199 -25.63 -19.40 12.24
CA ALA A 199 -26.85 -19.73 12.99
C ALA A 199 -26.99 -18.98 14.32
N GLN A 200 -28.16 -18.38 14.55
CA GLN A 200 -28.51 -17.65 15.78
C GLN A 200 -28.68 -18.56 17.00
N ALA A 201 -27.83 -18.38 18.01
CA ALA A 201 -27.87 -19.16 19.27
C ALA A 201 -28.99 -18.75 20.25
N SER A 202 -29.64 -17.60 20.04
CA SER A 202 -30.66 -17.06 20.96
C SER A 202 -31.71 -16.20 20.26
N ARG A 203 -32.99 -16.38 20.62
CA ARG A 203 -34.10 -15.51 20.18
C ARG A 203 -34.27 -14.21 20.99
N GLN A 204 -33.34 -13.88 21.90
CA GLN A 204 -33.57 -12.85 22.93
C GLN A 204 -32.70 -11.60 22.84
N ALA A 205 -31.65 -11.57 22.02
CA ALA A 205 -30.89 -10.35 21.77
C ALA A 205 -31.59 -9.54 20.66
N LYS A 206 -31.90 -8.27 20.95
CA LYS A 206 -32.36 -7.28 19.97
C LYS A 206 -31.45 -6.05 20.06
N GLY A 207 -30.97 -5.57 18.91
CA GLY A 207 -30.27 -4.30 18.76
C GLY A 207 -31.20 -3.10 18.85
N ALA A 208 -30.67 -1.89 18.63
CA ALA A 208 -31.39 -0.62 18.79
C ALA A 208 -32.72 -0.57 18.01
N GLU A 209 -32.74 -1.07 16.78
CA GLU A 209 -33.92 -1.09 15.90
C GLU A 209 -34.83 -2.32 16.08
N GLY A 210 -34.44 -3.27 16.95
CA GLY A 210 -35.16 -4.53 17.14
C GLY A 210 -34.75 -5.66 16.19
N THR A 211 -33.73 -5.46 15.35
CA THR A 211 -32.98 -6.49 14.62
C THR A 211 -32.19 -7.39 15.58
N THR A 212 -31.71 -8.56 15.13
CA THR A 212 -30.97 -9.52 15.99
C THR A 212 -29.54 -9.81 15.52
N LYS A 213 -29.22 -9.51 14.26
CA LYS A 213 -27.87 -9.37 13.67
C LYS A 213 -28.01 -8.61 12.34
N SER A 214 -26.95 -7.94 11.90
CA SER A 214 -26.81 -7.41 10.54
C SER A 214 -25.69 -8.14 9.80
N TYR A 215 -25.73 -8.13 8.47
CA TYR A 215 -24.69 -8.63 7.57
C TYR A 215 -24.55 -7.70 6.37
N THR A 216 -23.34 -7.19 6.12
CA THR A 216 -23.01 -6.45 4.90
C THR A 216 -22.62 -7.42 3.79
N ALA A 217 -23.15 -7.22 2.59
CA ALA A 217 -22.82 -7.98 1.39
C ALA A 217 -22.89 -7.05 0.17
N HIS A 218 -21.82 -6.33 -0.15
CA HIS A 218 -21.77 -5.52 -1.36
C HIS A 218 -21.82 -6.41 -2.62
N ALA A 219 -22.28 -5.88 -3.74
CA ALA A 219 -22.30 -6.58 -5.02
C ALA A 219 -21.46 -5.79 -6.04
N THR A 220 -20.39 -6.42 -6.53
CA THR A 220 -19.39 -5.82 -7.43
C THR A 220 -18.97 -6.81 -8.52
N ILE A 221 -18.10 -6.39 -9.44
CA ILE A 221 -17.45 -7.32 -10.40
C ILE A 221 -16.75 -8.46 -9.65
N PHE A 222 -15.96 -8.12 -8.63
CA PHE A 222 -15.14 -9.09 -7.89
C PHE A 222 -15.99 -10.06 -7.05
N THR A 223 -17.03 -9.59 -6.35
CA THR A 223 -17.96 -10.51 -5.66
C THR A 223 -18.69 -11.43 -6.65
N THR A 224 -18.91 -10.97 -7.88
CA THR A 224 -19.54 -11.77 -8.94
C THR A 224 -18.60 -12.90 -9.41
N LEU A 225 -17.29 -12.67 -9.46
CA LEU A 225 -16.29 -13.69 -9.77
C LEU A 225 -16.14 -14.70 -8.62
N ALA A 226 -16.02 -14.23 -7.38
CA ALA A 226 -15.99 -15.09 -6.19
C ALA A 226 -17.27 -15.94 -6.05
N SER A 227 -18.43 -15.41 -6.50
CA SER A 227 -19.70 -16.13 -6.52
C SER A 227 -19.70 -17.35 -7.46
N GLU A 228 -18.92 -17.34 -8.55
CA GLU A 228 -18.77 -18.52 -9.44
C GLU A 228 -17.93 -19.60 -8.75
N LEU A 229 -16.83 -19.23 -8.07
CA LEU A 229 -16.01 -20.14 -7.26
C LEU A 229 -16.83 -20.79 -6.14
N LEU A 230 -17.60 -20.00 -5.39
CA LEU A 230 -18.48 -20.51 -4.33
C LEU A 230 -19.62 -21.38 -4.87
N GLN A 231 -20.13 -21.09 -6.07
CA GLN A 231 -21.10 -21.96 -6.73
C GLN A 231 -20.47 -23.30 -7.15
N LYS A 232 -19.23 -23.30 -7.67
CA LYS A 232 -18.44 -24.50 -7.99
C LYS A 232 -18.20 -25.37 -6.75
N VAL A 233 -17.78 -24.78 -5.63
CA VAL A 233 -17.66 -25.45 -4.31
C VAL A 233 -18.99 -26.11 -3.90
N SER A 234 -20.12 -25.42 -4.07
CA SER A 234 -21.44 -25.98 -3.75
C SER A 234 -21.88 -27.11 -4.69
N GLN A 235 -21.53 -27.04 -5.98
CA GLN A 235 -21.81 -28.08 -6.98
C GLN A 235 -21.00 -29.37 -6.73
N ASP A 236 -19.74 -29.25 -6.32
CA ASP A 236 -18.88 -30.38 -5.96
C ASP A 236 -19.23 -31.01 -4.59
N GLY A 237 -20.22 -30.44 -3.88
CA GLY A 237 -20.75 -30.96 -2.61
C GLY A 237 -20.01 -30.42 -1.37
N GLY A 238 -19.21 -29.36 -1.53
CA GLY A 238 -18.67 -28.58 -0.42
C GLY A 238 -19.76 -27.78 0.30
N THR A 239 -19.43 -27.32 1.51
CA THR A 239 -20.26 -26.35 2.25
C THR A 239 -19.65 -24.98 2.05
N VAL A 240 -20.46 -23.97 1.72
CA VAL A 240 -20.02 -22.57 1.76
C VAL A 240 -19.95 -22.13 3.23
N SER A 241 -18.73 -21.95 3.71
CA SER A 241 -18.33 -21.46 5.04
C SER A 241 -17.33 -20.30 4.89
N ALA A 242 -17.09 -19.54 5.97
CA ALA A 242 -16.07 -18.48 6.04
C ALA A 242 -14.70 -18.89 5.46
N GLU A 243 -14.23 -20.10 5.75
CA GLU A 243 -13.04 -20.74 5.14
C GLU A 243 -13.10 -20.69 3.60
N THR A 244 -14.14 -21.27 3.00
CA THR A 244 -14.31 -21.25 1.53
C THR A 244 -14.62 -19.86 0.94
N VAL A 245 -15.12 -18.92 1.75
CA VAL A 245 -15.37 -17.52 1.34
C VAL A 245 -14.05 -16.74 1.30
N ALA A 246 -13.15 -16.99 2.25
CA ALA A 246 -11.78 -16.49 2.20
C ALA A 246 -11.02 -17.10 1.01
N ASP A 247 -11.07 -18.43 0.83
CA ASP A 247 -10.47 -19.11 -0.32
C ASP A 247 -10.93 -18.47 -1.64
N ALA A 248 -12.25 -18.29 -1.83
CA ALA A 248 -12.81 -17.72 -3.03
C ALA A 248 -12.49 -16.22 -3.21
N SER A 249 -12.36 -15.46 -2.12
CA SER A 249 -12.00 -14.05 -2.15
C SER A 249 -10.52 -13.87 -2.51
N LEU A 250 -9.62 -14.55 -1.80
CA LEU A 250 -8.18 -14.54 -2.07
C LEU A 250 -7.85 -15.08 -3.47
N ASN A 251 -8.47 -16.18 -3.92
CA ASN A 251 -8.27 -16.65 -5.30
C ASN A 251 -8.78 -15.64 -6.35
N THR A 252 -9.89 -14.92 -6.08
CA THR A 252 -10.38 -13.89 -7.00
C THR A 252 -9.41 -12.71 -7.11
N LEU A 253 -8.84 -12.27 -5.98
CA LEU A 253 -7.81 -11.22 -5.95
C LEU A 253 -6.53 -11.69 -6.66
N LEU A 254 -5.99 -12.86 -6.27
CA LEU A 254 -4.73 -13.39 -6.80
C LEU A 254 -4.78 -13.66 -8.32
N ILE A 255 -5.87 -14.27 -8.83
CA ILE A 255 -5.98 -14.63 -10.25
C ILE A 255 -6.12 -13.39 -11.14
N LEU A 256 -6.83 -12.35 -10.68
CA LEU A 256 -7.14 -11.16 -11.49
C LEU A 256 -6.18 -9.99 -11.27
N LEU A 257 -5.68 -9.79 -10.05
CA LEU A 257 -4.81 -8.67 -9.68
C LEU A 257 -3.35 -9.06 -9.50
N GLY A 258 -3.06 -10.33 -9.20
CA GLY A 258 -1.69 -10.82 -8.95
C GLY A 258 -1.27 -10.74 -7.49
N PRO A 259 -0.07 -11.25 -7.14
CA PRO A 259 0.34 -11.42 -5.74
C PRO A 259 0.44 -10.11 -4.95
N GLU A 260 1.06 -9.08 -5.52
CA GLU A 260 1.29 -7.79 -4.85
C GLU A 260 -0.03 -7.08 -4.54
N ALA A 261 -0.89 -6.89 -5.55
CA ALA A 261 -2.21 -6.31 -5.37
C ALA A 261 -3.14 -7.13 -4.47
N ALA A 262 -2.99 -8.47 -4.41
CA ALA A 262 -3.75 -9.30 -3.48
C ALA A 262 -3.30 -9.12 -2.01
N LYS A 263 -1.99 -8.85 -1.79
CA LYS A 263 -1.41 -8.47 -0.51
C LYS A 263 -1.83 -7.04 -0.12
N ASP A 264 -1.84 -6.08 -1.03
CA ASP A 264 -2.32 -4.71 -0.77
C ASP A 264 -3.83 -4.67 -0.50
N ALA A 265 -4.61 -5.52 -1.18
CA ALA A 265 -6.04 -5.72 -0.95
C ALA A 265 -6.38 -6.71 0.20
N VAL A 266 -5.46 -6.98 1.14
CA VAL A 266 -5.64 -8.02 2.19
C VAL A 266 -6.89 -7.81 3.05
N LEU A 267 -7.40 -6.58 3.21
CA LEU A 267 -8.66 -6.31 3.93
C LEU A 267 -9.89 -6.98 3.30
N LEU A 268 -9.79 -7.42 2.05
CA LEU A 268 -10.85 -8.08 1.29
C LEU A 268 -10.57 -9.57 1.02
N SER A 269 -9.40 -10.09 1.44
CA SER A 269 -9.01 -11.49 1.23
C SER A 269 -9.84 -12.50 2.04
N GLY A 270 -10.39 -12.12 3.20
CA GLY A 270 -11.26 -12.98 4.00
C GLY A 270 -12.71 -13.02 3.54
N ASP A 271 -13.24 -11.88 3.06
CA ASP A 271 -14.59 -11.78 2.51
C ASP A 271 -14.73 -10.51 1.66
N ILE A 272 -14.57 -10.65 0.34
CA ILE A 272 -14.63 -9.53 -0.61
C ILE A 272 -16.01 -8.86 -0.71
N SER A 273 -17.04 -9.40 -0.05
CA SER A 273 -18.36 -8.74 0.07
C SER A 273 -18.44 -7.70 1.20
N LEU A 274 -17.35 -7.47 1.95
CA LEU A 274 -17.28 -6.48 3.03
C LEU A 274 -16.71 -5.11 2.59
N GLY A 275 -16.34 -4.93 1.32
CA GLY A 275 -15.82 -3.66 0.80
C GLY A 275 -15.64 -3.68 -0.71
N GLY A 276 -14.71 -2.87 -1.24
CA GLY A 276 -14.41 -2.79 -2.68
C GLY A 276 -15.57 -2.29 -3.56
N ALA A 277 -16.55 -1.64 -2.96
CA ALA A 277 -17.83 -1.24 -3.58
C ALA A 277 -18.03 0.27 -3.56
N VAL A 278 -16.97 0.98 -3.92
CA VAL A 278 -16.90 2.45 -3.95
C VAL A 278 -17.20 2.92 -5.37
N ASP A 279 -18.11 3.88 -5.52
CA ASP A 279 -18.25 4.62 -6.77
C ASP A 279 -17.40 5.88 -6.65
N PHE A 280 -16.33 5.98 -7.43
CA PHE A 280 -15.42 7.12 -7.34
C PHE A 280 -16.10 8.45 -7.73
N THR A 281 -17.23 8.41 -8.44
CA THR A 281 -18.05 9.59 -8.76
C THR A 281 -19.10 9.92 -7.68
N ASP A 282 -19.19 9.12 -6.61
CA ASP A 282 -20.17 9.25 -5.52
C ASP A 282 -19.63 8.66 -4.21
N VAL A 283 -18.45 9.14 -3.82
CA VAL A 283 -17.79 8.67 -2.59
C VAL A 283 -18.54 9.22 -1.39
N THR A 284 -19.01 8.33 -0.53
CA THR A 284 -19.68 8.65 0.73
C THR A 284 -18.75 8.40 1.91
N SER A 285 -19.19 8.75 3.11
CA SER A 285 -18.41 8.53 4.33
C SER A 285 -18.58 7.14 4.95
N GLU A 286 -19.31 6.24 4.27
CA GLU A 286 -19.28 4.79 4.53
C GLU A 286 -18.28 4.04 3.64
N ASP A 287 -17.78 4.69 2.58
CA ASP A 287 -16.71 4.19 1.73
C ASP A 287 -15.32 4.46 2.38
N THR A 288 -14.30 3.71 1.96
CA THR A 288 -12.89 3.90 2.36
C THR A 288 -12.02 3.74 1.12
N ILE A 289 -11.01 4.60 0.95
CA ILE A 289 -10.12 4.58 -0.23
C ILE A 289 -8.67 4.41 0.22
N ASP A 290 -8.20 3.16 0.14
CA ASP A 290 -6.83 2.70 0.30
C ASP A 290 -6.28 2.13 -1.02
N SER A 291 -5.00 1.74 -1.06
CA SER A 291 -4.31 1.28 -2.28
C SER A 291 -4.98 0.04 -2.91
N GLY A 292 -5.35 -0.94 -2.09
CA GLY A 292 -6.12 -2.12 -2.52
C GLY A 292 -7.49 -1.75 -3.10
N THR A 293 -8.21 -0.79 -2.49
CA THR A 293 -9.51 -0.33 -3.01
C THR A 293 -9.36 0.49 -4.29
N LEU A 294 -8.33 1.33 -4.42
CA LEU A 294 -7.99 2.03 -5.66
C LEU A 294 -7.64 1.07 -6.79
N ALA A 295 -6.89 -0.01 -6.51
CA ALA A 295 -6.57 -1.02 -7.52
C ALA A 295 -7.85 -1.72 -8.04
N LEU A 296 -8.81 -2.00 -7.15
CA LEU A 296 -10.12 -2.54 -7.52
C LEU A 296 -10.96 -1.54 -8.34
N ILE A 297 -10.99 -0.26 -7.96
CA ILE A 297 -11.66 0.81 -8.71
C ILE A 297 -11.04 0.95 -10.11
N ASN A 298 -9.71 1.01 -10.19
CA ASN A 298 -8.97 1.16 -11.43
C ASN A 298 -9.23 -0.01 -12.40
N VAL A 299 -9.17 -1.26 -11.91
CA VAL A 299 -9.52 -2.44 -12.71
C VAL A 299 -11.01 -2.41 -13.12
N ALA A 300 -11.93 -2.05 -12.24
CA ALA A 300 -13.36 -1.98 -12.56
C ALA A 300 -13.71 -0.89 -13.60
N SER A 301 -13.05 0.26 -13.53
CA SER A 301 -13.17 1.39 -14.48
C SER A 301 -12.55 1.01 -15.83
N THR A 302 -11.35 0.42 -15.82
CA THR A 302 -10.65 -0.07 -17.02
C THR A 302 -11.47 -1.14 -17.76
N LEU A 303 -12.09 -2.07 -17.04
CA LEU A 303 -12.98 -3.08 -17.62
C LEU A 303 -14.21 -2.48 -18.32
N GLN A 304 -14.64 -1.27 -17.94
CA GLN A 304 -15.68 -0.53 -18.62
C GLN A 304 -15.14 0.23 -19.84
N ASN A 305 -13.98 0.88 -19.74
CA ASN A 305 -13.28 1.47 -20.89
C ASN A 305 -13.12 0.43 -22.02
N ILE A 306 -12.73 -0.81 -21.69
CA ILE A 306 -12.57 -1.92 -22.64
C ILE A 306 -13.94 -2.35 -23.22
N ALA A 307 -14.97 -2.44 -22.38
CA ALA A 307 -16.32 -2.80 -22.83
C ALA A 307 -16.94 -1.76 -23.79
N SER A 308 -16.60 -0.48 -23.64
CA SER A 308 -17.16 0.61 -24.44
C SER A 308 -16.34 0.90 -25.71
N ASN A 309 -15.01 0.77 -25.67
CA ASN A 309 -14.12 1.11 -26.81
C ASN A 309 -13.80 -0.08 -27.74
N SER A 310 -14.25 -1.30 -27.43
CA SER A 310 -14.07 -2.47 -28.32
C SER A 310 -15.04 -2.44 -29.51
N GLY A 311 -14.59 -1.81 -30.60
CA GLY A 311 -15.34 -1.58 -31.85
C GLY A 311 -15.80 -2.83 -32.62
N ASP A 312 -15.54 -4.02 -32.09
CA ASP A 312 -16.10 -5.31 -32.50
C ASP A 312 -17.42 -5.68 -31.80
N GLY A 313 -17.88 -4.88 -30.84
CA GLY A 313 -19.25 -4.91 -30.31
C GLY A 313 -19.43 -5.76 -29.05
N SER A 314 -18.41 -5.82 -28.20
CA SER A 314 -18.52 -6.35 -26.83
C SER A 314 -19.58 -5.58 -26.05
N SER A 315 -20.16 -6.22 -25.03
CA SER A 315 -20.77 -5.51 -23.90
C SER A 315 -20.03 -5.83 -22.61
N LEU A 316 -20.25 -5.02 -21.58
CA LEU A 316 -19.72 -5.26 -20.24
C LEU A 316 -20.05 -6.68 -19.73
N GLY A 317 -21.24 -7.19 -20.05
CA GLY A 317 -21.62 -8.58 -19.74
C GLY A 317 -20.72 -9.62 -20.43
N SER A 318 -20.29 -9.40 -21.67
CA SER A 318 -19.38 -10.32 -22.39
C SER A 318 -17.93 -10.26 -21.89
N VAL A 319 -17.48 -9.09 -21.42
CA VAL A 319 -16.20 -8.94 -20.71
C VAL A 319 -16.26 -9.72 -19.39
N LEU A 320 -17.35 -9.54 -18.62
CA LEU A 320 -17.57 -10.24 -17.35
C LEU A 320 -17.66 -11.78 -17.52
N ASP A 321 -18.38 -12.28 -18.53
CA ASP A 321 -18.43 -13.71 -18.83
C ASP A 321 -17.05 -14.30 -19.21
N THR A 322 -16.16 -13.47 -19.79
CA THR A 322 -14.77 -13.87 -20.10
C THR A 322 -13.89 -13.89 -18.85
N LEU A 323 -14.03 -12.91 -17.94
CA LEU A 323 -13.36 -12.90 -16.63
C LEU A 323 -13.78 -14.11 -15.77
N LYS A 324 -15.09 -14.39 -15.70
CA LYS A 324 -15.65 -15.55 -15.00
C LYS A 324 -15.01 -16.85 -15.46
N LYS A 325 -14.75 -16.98 -16.77
CA LYS A 325 -14.07 -18.13 -17.33
C LYS A 325 -12.63 -18.23 -16.80
N GLY A 326 -11.82 -17.18 -16.90
CA GLY A 326 -10.43 -17.20 -16.41
C GLY A 326 -10.34 -17.59 -14.92
N VAL A 327 -11.16 -16.96 -14.07
CA VAL A 327 -11.24 -17.29 -12.64
C VAL A 327 -11.71 -18.74 -12.42
N THR A 328 -12.66 -19.25 -13.20
CA THR A 328 -13.13 -20.65 -13.11
C THR A 328 -12.07 -21.67 -13.57
N ASP A 329 -11.26 -21.30 -14.56
CA ASP A 329 -10.14 -22.09 -15.11
C ASP A 329 -8.88 -22.01 -14.22
N GLY A 330 -8.83 -21.07 -13.25
CA GLY A 330 -7.76 -20.93 -12.27
C GLY A 330 -6.56 -20.09 -12.71
N SER A 331 -6.69 -19.34 -13.82
CA SER A 331 -5.65 -18.46 -14.37
C SER A 331 -6.28 -17.42 -15.31
N PHE A 332 -5.77 -16.19 -15.32
CA PHE A 332 -6.24 -15.12 -16.21
C PHE A 332 -5.12 -14.70 -17.16
N LYS A 333 -4.02 -14.19 -16.59
CA LYS A 333 -2.68 -14.22 -17.18
C LYS A 333 -2.31 -15.68 -17.53
N GLY A 334 -1.56 -15.91 -18.60
CA GLY A 334 -1.14 -17.24 -19.06
C GLY A 334 -2.22 -18.25 -19.52
N ASN A 335 -3.51 -17.90 -19.52
CA ASN A 335 -4.61 -18.85 -19.75
C ASN A 335 -4.59 -19.49 -21.16
N GLU A 336 -4.93 -20.79 -21.28
CA GLU A 336 -4.94 -21.51 -22.56
C GLU A 336 -6.05 -21.06 -23.55
N ASP A 337 -7.10 -20.38 -23.07
CA ASP A 337 -8.17 -19.85 -23.91
C ASP A 337 -7.82 -18.47 -24.49
N ALA A 338 -7.82 -18.39 -25.82
CA ALA A 338 -7.42 -17.20 -26.54
C ALA A 338 -8.29 -15.95 -26.29
N ALA A 339 -9.54 -16.08 -25.80
CA ALA A 339 -10.35 -14.92 -25.43
C ALA A 339 -9.98 -14.40 -24.03
N VAL A 340 -9.70 -15.31 -23.08
CA VAL A 340 -9.23 -14.94 -21.74
C VAL A 340 -7.84 -14.30 -21.81
N ALA A 341 -6.90 -14.94 -22.52
CA ALA A 341 -5.54 -14.41 -22.70
C ALA A 341 -5.51 -13.06 -23.44
N GLN A 342 -6.37 -12.87 -24.45
CA GLN A 342 -6.47 -11.58 -25.14
C GLN A 342 -7.04 -10.49 -24.22
N LEU A 343 -8.06 -10.81 -23.40
CA LEU A 343 -8.60 -9.86 -22.42
C LEU A 343 -7.57 -9.51 -21.34
N ALA A 344 -6.74 -10.46 -20.90
CA ALA A 344 -5.67 -10.21 -19.93
C ALA A 344 -4.63 -9.22 -20.48
N VAL A 345 -4.15 -9.41 -21.71
CA VAL A 345 -3.20 -8.46 -22.36
C VAL A 345 -3.83 -7.09 -22.52
N THR A 346 -5.08 -7.00 -22.99
CA THR A 346 -5.78 -5.72 -23.14
C THR A 346 -6.04 -5.04 -21.80
N LEU A 347 -6.37 -5.79 -20.75
CA LEU A 347 -6.55 -5.23 -19.41
C LEU A 347 -5.24 -4.68 -18.84
N GLN A 348 -4.11 -5.36 -19.06
CA GLN A 348 -2.80 -4.86 -18.63
C GLN A 348 -2.40 -3.55 -19.33
N GLU A 349 -2.60 -3.47 -20.65
CA GLU A 349 -2.25 -2.28 -21.43
C GLU A 349 -3.12 -1.06 -21.04
N GLU A 350 -4.40 -1.26 -20.72
CA GLU A 350 -5.30 -0.15 -20.34
C GLU A 350 -5.29 0.18 -18.83
N VAL A 351 -4.94 -0.75 -17.93
CA VAL A 351 -4.91 -0.47 -16.49
C VAL A 351 -3.69 0.37 -16.11
N ASN A 352 -2.53 0.14 -16.74
CA ASN A 352 -1.31 0.91 -16.46
C ASN A 352 -1.44 2.36 -16.96
N LYS A 353 -2.16 2.56 -18.07
CA LYS A 353 -2.60 3.88 -18.52
C LYS A 353 -3.53 4.55 -17.50
N THR A 354 -4.58 3.85 -17.09
CA THR A 354 -5.61 4.39 -16.19
C THR A 354 -5.05 4.67 -14.79
N ALA A 355 -4.09 3.87 -14.31
CA ALA A 355 -3.34 4.10 -13.07
C ALA A 355 -2.60 5.45 -13.07
N THR A 356 -1.92 5.79 -14.16
CA THR A 356 -1.25 7.10 -14.32
C THR A 356 -2.25 8.27 -14.24
N VAL A 357 -3.49 8.08 -14.70
CA VAL A 357 -4.56 9.07 -14.51
C VAL A 357 -5.00 9.13 -13.06
N PHE A 358 -5.13 8.00 -12.33
CA PHE A 358 -5.45 8.01 -10.89
C PHE A 358 -4.39 8.73 -10.04
N VAL A 359 -3.10 8.56 -10.34
CA VAL A 359 -2.02 9.33 -9.66
C VAL A 359 -2.12 10.82 -9.97
N ALA A 360 -2.40 11.20 -11.22
CA ALA A 360 -2.63 12.59 -11.56
C ALA A 360 -3.86 13.17 -10.82
N ILE A 361 -4.94 12.39 -10.68
CA ILE A 361 -6.15 12.77 -9.94
C ILE A 361 -5.85 12.99 -8.45
N ALA A 362 -5.09 12.10 -7.81
CA ALA A 362 -4.73 12.22 -6.40
C ALA A 362 -4.06 13.58 -6.07
N SER A 363 -3.15 14.03 -6.94
CA SER A 363 -2.46 15.34 -6.81
C SER A 363 -3.37 16.57 -6.88
N GLY A 364 -4.59 16.43 -7.41
CA GLY A 364 -5.55 17.52 -7.57
C GLY A 364 -5.19 18.59 -8.62
N ASP A 365 -4.06 18.49 -9.32
CA ASP A 365 -3.68 19.43 -10.38
C ASP A 365 -4.43 19.11 -11.69
N VAL A 366 -5.38 19.97 -12.04
CA VAL A 366 -6.19 19.89 -13.27
C VAL A 366 -5.32 19.84 -14.54
N GLU A 367 -4.16 20.48 -14.58
CA GLU A 367 -3.27 20.43 -15.75
C GLU A 367 -2.47 19.11 -15.82
N ALA A 368 -2.13 18.51 -14.66
CA ALA A 368 -1.57 17.16 -14.60
C ALA A 368 -2.60 16.10 -15.02
N ILE A 369 -3.85 16.22 -14.53
CA ILE A 369 -4.96 15.34 -14.93
C ILE A 369 -5.22 15.43 -16.43
N LYS A 370 -5.27 16.65 -17.01
CA LYS A 370 -5.36 16.84 -18.47
C LYS A 370 -4.20 16.19 -19.22
N ALA A 371 -2.97 16.31 -18.72
CA ALA A 371 -1.79 15.73 -19.37
C ALA A 371 -1.88 14.19 -19.40
N ALA A 372 -2.22 13.56 -18.27
CA ALA A 372 -2.42 12.11 -18.19
C ALA A 372 -3.60 11.64 -19.08
N LEU A 373 -4.75 12.33 -19.01
CA LEU A 373 -5.90 12.05 -19.89
C LEU A 373 -5.54 12.18 -21.38
N LYS A 374 -4.70 13.17 -21.75
CA LYS A 374 -4.25 13.36 -23.14
C LYS A 374 -3.27 12.28 -23.61
N GLU A 375 -2.47 11.71 -22.71
CA GLU A 375 -1.57 10.60 -23.04
C GLU A 375 -2.35 9.30 -23.30
N VAL A 376 -3.37 9.01 -22.49
CA VAL A 376 -4.18 7.80 -22.65
C VAL A 376 -5.24 7.92 -23.76
N ALA A 377 -5.79 9.12 -23.97
CA ALA A 377 -6.84 9.42 -24.96
C ALA A 377 -6.46 10.62 -25.85
N PRO A 378 -5.46 10.48 -26.74
CA PRO A 378 -4.91 11.58 -27.53
C PRO A 378 -5.89 12.20 -28.55
N ASP A 379 -6.97 11.51 -28.90
CA ASP A 379 -7.99 11.99 -29.84
C ASP A 379 -9.09 12.87 -29.19
N LEU A 380 -9.21 12.90 -27.85
CA LEU A 380 -10.10 13.86 -27.16
C LEU A 380 -9.64 15.31 -27.36
N ASP A 381 -10.56 16.26 -27.45
CA ASP A 381 -10.22 17.69 -27.57
C ASP A 381 -10.05 18.40 -26.22
N ASP A 382 -9.48 19.61 -26.29
CA ASP A 382 -9.08 20.39 -25.12
C ASP A 382 -10.28 20.85 -24.24
N GLU A 383 -11.51 20.83 -24.76
CA GLU A 383 -12.74 21.18 -24.03
C GLU A 383 -13.25 19.96 -23.24
N SER A 384 -13.35 18.80 -23.90
CA SER A 384 -13.67 17.52 -23.23
C SER A 384 -12.65 17.16 -22.15
N LEU A 385 -11.35 17.34 -22.41
CA LEU A 385 -10.29 17.07 -21.44
C LEU A 385 -10.33 18.00 -20.22
N ASN A 386 -10.82 19.23 -20.39
CA ASN A 386 -11.07 20.14 -19.28
C ASN A 386 -12.26 19.68 -18.44
N GLU A 387 -13.37 19.30 -19.07
CA GLU A 387 -14.57 18.82 -18.36
C GLU A 387 -14.29 17.51 -17.59
N LEU A 388 -13.60 16.54 -18.19
CA LEU A 388 -13.18 15.31 -17.50
C LEU A 388 -12.22 15.58 -16.35
N ALA A 389 -11.23 16.47 -16.53
CA ALA A 389 -10.27 16.79 -15.48
C ALA A 389 -10.91 17.54 -14.29
N GLU A 390 -11.87 18.43 -14.54
CA GLU A 390 -12.66 19.08 -13.48
C GLU A 390 -13.56 18.06 -12.75
N LYS A 391 -14.32 17.23 -13.47
CA LYS A 391 -15.15 16.16 -12.86
C LYS A 391 -14.33 15.17 -12.03
N ALA A 392 -13.15 14.77 -12.50
CA ALA A 392 -12.27 13.84 -11.78
C ALA A 392 -11.62 14.49 -10.55
N LYS A 393 -11.35 15.79 -10.60
CA LYS A 393 -10.87 16.57 -9.44
C LYS A 393 -11.98 16.78 -8.41
N ASP A 394 -13.21 17.05 -8.83
CA ASP A 394 -14.38 17.17 -7.95
C ASP A 394 -14.68 15.83 -7.24
N ALA A 395 -14.58 14.70 -7.94
CA ALA A 395 -14.66 13.36 -7.37
C ALA A 395 -13.59 13.10 -6.28
N ARG A 396 -12.34 13.51 -6.54
CA ARG A 396 -11.23 13.42 -5.58
C ARG A 396 -11.42 14.33 -4.37
N ASP A 397 -11.89 15.56 -4.57
CA ASP A 397 -12.19 16.47 -3.46
C ASP A 397 -13.38 15.94 -2.64
N GLN A 398 -14.44 15.38 -3.26
CA GLN A 398 -15.53 14.71 -2.56
C GLN A 398 -15.04 13.53 -1.70
N ALA A 399 -14.08 12.72 -2.19
CA ALA A 399 -13.51 11.60 -1.43
C ALA A 399 -12.79 12.03 -0.14
N ILE A 400 -12.20 13.23 -0.14
CA ILE A 400 -11.50 13.80 1.01
C ILE A 400 -12.48 14.57 1.91
N GLU A 401 -13.43 15.30 1.35
CA GLU A 401 -14.50 15.98 2.11
C GLU A 401 -15.48 15.00 2.78
N SER A 402 -15.69 13.81 2.21
CA SER A 402 -16.41 12.70 2.84
C SER A 402 -15.58 11.94 3.88
N GLY A 403 -14.28 12.19 3.99
CA GLY A 403 -13.38 11.49 4.92
C GLY A 403 -13.15 10.01 4.60
N ALA A 404 -13.44 9.57 3.37
CA ALA A 404 -13.10 8.21 2.91
C ALA A 404 -11.58 8.01 2.74
N THR A 405 -10.83 9.11 2.62
CA THR A 405 -9.36 9.17 2.63
C THR A 405 -8.89 10.60 3.00
N ASP A 406 -7.58 10.83 3.08
CA ASP A 406 -6.98 12.17 3.21
C ASP A 406 -6.01 12.48 2.06
N GLU A 407 -5.60 13.74 1.94
CA GLU A 407 -4.80 14.25 0.83
C GLU A 407 -3.45 13.52 0.64
N ASN A 408 -2.75 13.17 1.73
CA ASN A 408 -1.48 12.43 1.64
C ASN A 408 -1.75 10.94 1.46
N ALA A 409 -2.72 10.40 2.21
CA ALA A 409 -3.11 9.00 2.12
C ALA A 409 -3.60 8.62 0.71
N LEU A 410 -4.23 9.54 -0.03
CA LEU A 410 -4.65 9.35 -1.41
C LEU A 410 -3.48 9.46 -2.41
N GLU A 411 -2.51 10.35 -2.19
CA GLU A 411 -1.28 10.42 -3.00
C GLU A 411 -0.46 9.12 -2.86
N ASP A 412 -0.19 8.68 -1.62
CA ASP A 412 0.49 7.42 -1.32
C ASP A 412 -0.28 6.22 -1.92
N ALA A 413 -1.58 6.11 -1.63
CA ALA A 413 -2.41 4.99 -2.07
C ALA A 413 -2.58 4.93 -3.60
N ALA A 414 -2.50 6.05 -4.32
CA ALA A 414 -2.58 6.05 -5.79
C ALA A 414 -1.28 5.57 -6.44
N GLU A 415 -0.11 5.93 -5.90
CA GLU A 415 1.17 5.41 -6.41
C GLU A 415 1.37 3.94 -6.03
N ASP A 416 0.99 3.53 -4.81
CA ASP A 416 0.92 2.10 -4.43
C ASP A 416 -0.08 1.33 -5.30
N SER A 417 -1.28 1.87 -5.54
CA SER A 417 -2.26 1.26 -6.45
C SER A 417 -1.76 1.17 -7.89
N LYS A 418 -0.86 2.07 -8.33
CA LYS A 418 -0.22 2.00 -9.65
C LYS A 418 0.79 0.87 -9.68
N ASN A 419 1.68 0.80 -8.69
CA ASN A 419 2.68 -0.27 -8.54
C ASN A 419 1.99 -1.65 -8.49
N ALA A 420 0.89 -1.76 -7.74
CA ALA A 420 0.10 -2.97 -7.57
C ALA A 420 -0.50 -3.52 -8.89
N VAL A 421 -0.86 -2.65 -9.84
CA VAL A 421 -1.47 -3.08 -11.12
C VAL A 421 -0.47 -3.24 -12.27
N GLU A 422 0.83 -2.93 -12.08
CA GLU A 422 1.81 -2.99 -13.18
C GLU A 422 1.93 -4.39 -13.82
N ASP A 423 1.64 -5.46 -13.07
CA ASP A 423 1.63 -6.85 -13.54
C ASP A 423 0.43 -7.65 -12.97
N LEU A 424 -0.75 -7.47 -13.57
CA LEU A 424 -2.02 -8.08 -13.18
C LEU A 424 -2.05 -9.61 -13.35
N GLY A 425 -2.44 -10.29 -12.28
CA GLY A 425 -2.65 -11.72 -12.24
C GLY A 425 -1.35 -12.51 -12.05
N CYS A 426 -1.42 -13.81 -12.26
CA CYS A 426 -0.37 -14.76 -11.88
C CYS A 426 -0.13 -15.82 -12.96
N GLU A 427 1.05 -16.42 -13.02
CA GLU A 427 1.29 -17.62 -13.84
C GLU A 427 1.90 -18.78 -13.04
N GLY A 428 1.54 -20.02 -13.40
CA GLY A 428 2.18 -21.21 -12.86
C GLY A 428 2.03 -21.39 -11.33
N GLU A 429 3.16 -21.40 -10.62
CA GLU A 429 3.19 -21.57 -9.15
C GLU A 429 2.83 -20.28 -8.38
N GLU A 430 2.81 -19.12 -9.05
CA GLU A 430 2.42 -17.82 -8.47
C GLU A 430 0.91 -17.74 -8.21
N CYS A 431 0.10 -18.53 -8.91
CA CYS A 431 -1.35 -18.63 -8.68
C CYS A 431 -1.74 -19.49 -7.46
N ASN A 432 -0.80 -19.72 -6.53
CA ASN A 432 -1.02 -20.56 -5.37
C ASN A 432 -1.46 -19.76 -4.14
N ALA A 433 -2.76 -19.76 -3.83
CA ALA A 433 -3.29 -19.17 -2.60
C ALA A 433 -2.76 -19.85 -1.31
N ASP A 434 -2.25 -21.08 -1.41
CA ASP A 434 -1.56 -21.77 -0.29
C ASP A 434 -0.07 -21.36 -0.16
N ASP A 435 0.43 -20.36 -0.90
CA ASP A 435 1.86 -20.00 -0.82
C ASP A 435 2.23 -19.32 0.50
N SER A 436 3.26 -19.85 1.14
CA SER A 436 3.70 -19.39 2.47
C SER A 436 4.28 -17.98 2.48
N THR A 437 4.78 -17.47 1.36
CA THR A 437 5.30 -16.10 1.24
C THR A 437 4.12 -15.14 1.19
N LEU A 438 3.21 -15.34 0.23
CA LEU A 438 1.96 -14.59 0.10
C LEU A 438 1.17 -14.55 1.42
N ILE A 439 1.04 -15.69 2.12
CA ILE A 439 0.35 -15.78 3.42
C ILE A 439 1.07 -14.97 4.52
N ASN A 440 2.40 -15.02 4.59
CA ASN A 440 3.17 -14.29 5.60
C ASN A 440 3.18 -12.77 5.36
N ASP A 441 3.25 -12.35 4.09
CA ASP A 441 3.26 -10.94 3.72
C ASP A 441 1.86 -10.34 3.87
N SER A 442 0.81 -11.08 3.47
CA SER A 442 -0.59 -10.73 3.78
C SER A 442 -0.83 -10.61 5.30
N LEU A 443 -0.29 -11.53 6.11
CA LEU A 443 -0.40 -11.43 7.57
C LEU A 443 0.35 -10.21 8.12
N THR A 444 1.48 -9.83 7.52
CA THR A 444 2.24 -8.65 7.91
C THR A 444 1.46 -7.36 7.63
N GLU A 445 0.86 -7.24 6.45
CA GLU A 445 0.05 -6.07 6.09
C GLU A 445 -1.26 -6.00 6.91
N LEU A 446 -1.90 -7.14 7.14
CA LEU A 446 -3.08 -7.21 8.01
C LEU A 446 -2.75 -6.76 9.45
N LEU A 447 -1.55 -7.06 9.96
CA LEU A 447 -1.08 -6.59 11.27
C LEU A 447 -0.77 -5.08 11.28
N ALA A 448 -0.32 -4.50 10.16
CA ALA A 448 -0.14 -3.06 9.99
C ALA A 448 -1.51 -2.34 10.03
N SER A 449 -2.45 -2.76 9.19
CA SER A 449 -3.84 -2.26 9.18
C SER A 449 -4.55 -2.42 10.55
N LEU A 450 -4.38 -3.55 11.23
CA LEU A 450 -4.88 -3.76 12.60
C LEU A 450 -4.29 -2.74 13.59
N THR A 451 -2.99 -2.47 13.50
CA THR A 451 -2.30 -1.49 14.37
C THR A 451 -2.76 -0.06 14.09
N GLN A 452 -2.97 0.29 12.82
CA GLN A 452 -3.53 1.58 12.41
C GLN A 452 -4.94 1.75 12.97
N SER A 453 -5.83 0.76 12.81
CA SER A 453 -7.21 0.82 13.34
C SER A 453 -7.29 0.81 14.87
N GLN A 454 -6.37 0.15 15.58
CA GLN A 454 -6.26 0.27 17.05
C GLN A 454 -5.81 1.67 17.49
N THR A 455 -4.98 2.34 16.69
CA THR A 455 -4.57 3.74 16.90
C THR A 455 -5.74 4.68 16.64
N GLN A 456 -6.47 4.51 15.53
CA GLN A 456 -7.69 5.26 15.23
C GLN A 456 -8.76 5.12 16.33
N LEU A 457 -9.03 3.88 16.79
CA LEU A 457 -9.90 3.62 17.93
C LEU A 457 -9.49 4.44 19.17
N SER A 458 -8.19 4.54 19.42
CA SER A 458 -7.65 5.29 20.57
C SER A 458 -7.88 6.80 20.40
N SER A 459 -7.66 7.35 19.21
CA SER A 459 -7.93 8.76 18.88
C SER A 459 -9.42 9.10 18.99
N LEU A 460 -10.32 8.30 18.42
CA LEU A 460 -11.76 8.53 18.50
C LEU A 460 -12.28 8.42 19.94
N ASN A 461 -11.70 7.53 20.76
CA ASN A 461 -11.96 7.51 22.19
C ASN A 461 -11.52 8.81 22.89
N VAL A 462 -10.41 9.45 22.49
CA VAL A 462 -10.00 10.75 23.05
C VAL A 462 -11.01 11.84 22.69
N ILE A 463 -11.48 11.90 21.44
CA ILE A 463 -12.50 12.86 20.99
C ILE A 463 -13.82 12.66 21.76
N PHE A 464 -14.34 11.42 21.83
CA PHE A 464 -15.54 11.09 22.59
C PHE A 464 -15.46 11.49 24.07
N ASN A 465 -14.32 11.22 24.73
CA ASN A 465 -14.11 11.62 26.12
C ASN A 465 -13.94 13.15 26.28
N GLY A 466 -13.46 13.85 25.24
CA GLY A 466 -13.34 15.31 25.17
C GLY A 466 -14.69 16.03 25.04
N LEU A 467 -15.62 15.48 24.25
CA LEU A 467 -16.97 16.03 24.05
C LEU A 467 -17.93 15.72 25.22
N THR A 468 -17.69 14.65 25.97
CA THR A 468 -18.54 14.21 27.10
C THR A 468 -18.80 15.32 28.16
N PRO A 469 -17.82 16.14 28.59
CA PRO A 469 -18.04 17.33 29.41
C PRO A 469 -18.95 18.41 28.79
N GLY A 470 -18.96 18.57 27.46
CA GLY A 470 -19.80 19.54 26.75
C GLY A 470 -21.29 19.23 26.93
N LEU A 471 -21.68 17.99 26.63
CA LEU A 471 -23.05 17.49 26.88
C LEU A 471 -23.48 17.63 28.35
N GLN A 472 -22.56 17.43 29.30
CA GLN A 472 -22.83 17.63 30.73
C GLN A 472 -23.08 19.10 31.08
N ALA A 473 -22.35 20.03 30.45
CA ALA A 473 -22.57 21.47 30.64
C ALA A 473 -23.92 21.92 30.05
N VAL A 474 -24.28 21.44 28.85
CA VAL A 474 -25.60 21.68 28.23
C VAL A 474 -26.72 21.17 29.14
N THR A 475 -26.60 19.94 29.65
CA THR A 475 -27.59 19.34 30.57
C THR A 475 -27.75 20.19 31.85
N ALA A 476 -26.65 20.68 32.42
CA ALA A 476 -26.69 21.51 33.63
C ALA A 476 -27.30 22.90 33.42
N LEU A 477 -27.17 23.49 32.22
CA LEU A 477 -27.92 24.69 31.82
C LEU A 477 -29.43 24.37 31.76
N GLY A 478 -29.81 23.25 31.16
CA GLY A 478 -31.20 22.79 31.08
C GLY A 478 -31.86 22.56 32.44
N GLU A 479 -31.13 22.00 33.41
CA GLU A 479 -31.62 21.84 34.80
C GLU A 479 -31.86 23.17 35.53
N THR A 480 -31.21 24.27 35.10
CA THR A 480 -31.21 25.55 35.82
C THR A 480 -31.95 26.68 35.09
N ALA A 481 -32.27 26.54 33.80
CA ALA A 481 -32.96 27.56 33.02
C ALA A 481 -34.38 27.88 33.55
N GLN A 482 -34.61 29.11 34.02
CA GLN A 482 -35.91 29.57 34.54
C GLN A 482 -36.35 30.91 33.93
N THR A 483 -35.40 31.84 33.75
CA THR A 483 -35.60 33.12 33.07
C THR A 483 -35.48 32.95 31.55
N GLN A 484 -35.93 33.97 30.81
CA GLN A 484 -35.83 33.97 29.35
C GLN A 484 -34.37 33.89 28.86
N GLU A 485 -33.49 34.72 29.44
CA GLU A 485 -32.05 34.76 29.16
C GLU A 485 -31.38 33.40 29.42
N GLU A 486 -31.72 32.69 30.50
CA GLU A 486 -31.16 31.35 30.76
C GLU A 486 -31.66 30.28 29.78
N LYS A 487 -32.91 30.37 29.30
CA LYS A 487 -33.43 29.46 28.25
C LYS A 487 -32.76 29.69 26.91
N GLU A 488 -32.57 30.96 26.53
CA GLU A 488 -31.90 31.36 25.29
C GLU A 488 -30.45 30.90 25.29
N ASN A 489 -29.73 31.06 26.42
CA ASN A 489 -28.38 30.51 26.60
C ASN A 489 -28.34 28.96 26.57
N TYR A 490 -29.34 28.27 27.12
CA TYR A 490 -29.43 26.80 27.03
C TYR A 490 -29.67 26.32 25.59
N LEU A 491 -30.54 26.99 24.82
CA LEU A 491 -30.76 26.65 23.41
C LEU A 491 -29.51 26.93 22.56
N LYS A 492 -28.83 28.07 22.77
CA LYS A 492 -27.54 28.36 22.15
C LYS A 492 -26.54 27.24 22.44
N ALA A 493 -26.27 26.94 23.72
CA ALA A 493 -25.31 25.90 24.10
C ALA A 493 -25.67 24.50 23.55
N ALA A 494 -26.97 24.18 23.41
CA ALA A 494 -27.41 22.90 22.86
C ALA A 494 -27.23 22.78 21.33
N ASP A 495 -27.39 23.87 20.56
CA ASP A 495 -27.08 23.86 19.11
C ASP A 495 -25.58 24.02 18.85
N ASP A 496 -24.87 24.82 19.66
CA ASP A 496 -23.40 24.95 19.65
C ASP A 496 -22.74 23.58 19.86
N PHE A 497 -23.17 22.79 20.84
CA PHE A 497 -22.64 21.43 21.07
C PHE A 497 -23.01 20.44 19.94
N ILE A 498 -24.12 20.63 19.24
CA ILE A 498 -24.47 19.79 18.07
C ILE A 498 -23.59 20.17 16.87
N ALA A 499 -23.24 21.44 16.70
CA ALA A 499 -22.27 21.88 15.69
C ALA A 499 -20.85 21.38 16.03
N GLU A 500 -20.43 21.44 17.30
CA GLU A 500 -19.16 20.87 17.78
C GLU A 500 -19.09 19.35 17.54
N LEU A 501 -20.17 18.62 17.85
CA LEU A 501 -20.27 17.19 17.61
C LEU A 501 -20.24 16.86 16.09
N SER A 502 -20.93 17.64 15.26
CA SER A 502 -20.94 17.45 13.81
C SER A 502 -19.56 17.72 13.18
N GLY A 503 -18.91 18.83 13.53
CA GLY A 503 -17.56 19.16 13.04
C GLY A 503 -16.43 18.35 13.67
N SER A 504 -16.75 17.39 14.55
CA SER A 504 -15.77 16.44 15.10
C SER A 504 -15.62 15.15 14.28
N ASN A 505 -16.50 14.94 13.28
CA ASN A 505 -16.66 13.71 12.49
C ASN A 505 -16.79 12.41 13.29
N LEU A 506 -16.94 12.47 14.62
CA LEU A 506 -16.81 11.32 15.52
C LEU A 506 -17.82 10.19 15.24
N GLU A 507 -19.05 10.50 14.84
CA GLU A 507 -20.04 9.46 14.49
C GLU A 507 -19.65 8.74 13.20
N GLN A 508 -19.24 9.50 12.19
CA GLN A 508 -18.78 9.04 10.89
C GLN A 508 -17.52 8.17 10.99
N ASP A 509 -16.43 8.70 11.57
CA ASP A 509 -15.16 7.97 11.73
C ASP A 509 -15.34 6.68 12.53
N THR A 510 -16.27 6.67 13.49
CA THR A 510 -16.57 5.48 14.29
C THR A 510 -17.35 4.43 13.50
N VAL A 511 -18.22 4.83 12.55
CA VAL A 511 -18.89 3.91 11.61
C VAL A 511 -17.88 3.30 10.64
N ALA A 512 -17.02 4.13 10.03
CA ALA A 512 -15.93 3.66 9.15
C ALA A 512 -15.01 2.67 9.87
N LEU A 513 -14.59 2.98 11.11
CA LEU A 513 -13.80 2.08 11.95
C LEU A 513 -14.52 0.76 12.29
N VAL A 514 -15.84 0.77 12.51
CA VAL A 514 -16.62 -0.46 12.71
C VAL A 514 -16.62 -1.33 11.45
N SER A 515 -16.74 -0.73 10.26
CA SER A 515 -16.65 -1.43 8.97
C SER A 515 -15.27 -2.07 8.78
N ARG A 516 -14.21 -1.27 8.87
CA ARG A 516 -12.81 -1.73 8.70
C ARG A 516 -12.39 -2.76 9.74
N ALA A 517 -12.83 -2.63 11.00
CA ALA A 517 -12.61 -3.67 12.01
C ALA A 517 -13.26 -5.01 11.63
N GLY A 518 -14.43 -4.99 10.98
CA GLY A 518 -15.11 -6.18 10.47
C GLY A 518 -14.35 -6.86 9.31
N GLN A 519 -13.83 -6.07 8.38
CA GLN A 519 -12.95 -6.52 7.29
C GLN A 519 -11.68 -7.18 7.84
N ILE A 520 -10.96 -6.50 8.73
CA ILE A 520 -9.73 -7.03 9.35
C ILE A 520 -10.01 -8.35 10.09
N LEU A 521 -11.13 -8.47 10.80
CA LEU A 521 -11.52 -9.73 11.44
C LEU A 521 -11.78 -10.85 10.42
N ALA A 522 -12.49 -10.58 9.33
CA ALA A 522 -12.76 -11.58 8.29
C ALA A 522 -11.47 -12.09 7.64
N SER A 523 -10.55 -11.19 7.27
CA SER A 523 -9.24 -11.59 6.72
C SER A 523 -8.36 -12.29 7.75
N ALA A 524 -8.45 -11.93 9.04
CA ALA A 524 -7.72 -12.63 10.10
C ALA A 524 -8.26 -14.04 10.36
N GLU A 525 -9.58 -14.26 10.25
CA GLU A 525 -10.20 -15.59 10.33
C GLU A 525 -9.93 -16.42 9.07
N GLY A 526 -9.86 -15.80 7.89
CA GLY A 526 -9.44 -16.43 6.63
C GLY A 526 -7.98 -16.89 6.67
N LEU A 527 -7.03 -15.99 6.98
CA LEU A 527 -5.62 -16.35 7.13
C LEU A 527 -5.39 -17.38 8.25
N LEU A 528 -6.26 -17.44 9.27
CA LEU A 528 -6.20 -18.47 10.33
C LEU A 528 -6.55 -19.89 9.86
N ALA A 529 -7.25 -20.04 8.73
CA ALA A 529 -7.41 -21.35 8.08
C ALA A 529 -6.10 -21.81 7.42
N LEU A 530 -5.34 -20.88 6.84
CA LEU A 530 -4.11 -21.15 6.08
C LEU A 530 -2.86 -21.23 6.98
N THR A 531 -2.74 -20.36 8.01
CA THR A 531 -1.62 -20.34 8.97
C THR A 531 -2.09 -20.15 10.41
N THR A 532 -1.49 -20.91 11.34
CA THR A 532 -1.77 -20.74 12.78
C THR A 532 -1.25 -19.42 13.35
N ASP A 533 -0.36 -18.74 12.64
CA ASP A 533 0.31 -17.55 13.16
C ASP A 533 -0.59 -16.30 13.11
N ALA A 534 -1.66 -16.35 12.29
CA ALA A 534 -2.76 -15.37 12.30
C ALA A 534 -3.64 -15.43 13.57
N GLN A 535 -3.42 -16.38 14.49
CA GLN A 535 -4.27 -16.57 15.67
C GLN A 535 -4.29 -15.36 16.61
N SER A 536 -3.19 -14.60 16.71
CA SER A 536 -3.15 -13.31 17.43
C SER A 536 -3.98 -12.26 16.70
N ALA A 537 -3.74 -12.07 15.39
CA ALA A 537 -4.48 -11.14 14.55
C ALA A 537 -6.00 -11.35 14.67
N ALA A 538 -6.50 -12.59 14.61
CA ALA A 538 -7.93 -12.88 14.77
C ALA A 538 -8.45 -12.52 16.16
N THR A 539 -7.67 -12.78 17.22
CA THR A 539 -8.04 -12.47 18.62
C THR A 539 -8.12 -10.96 18.87
N ASP A 540 -7.13 -10.23 18.35
CA ASP A 540 -7.01 -8.78 18.56
C ASP A 540 -7.95 -8.00 17.64
N SER A 541 -8.23 -8.50 16.43
CA SER A 541 -9.27 -7.97 15.52
C SER A 541 -10.67 -8.21 16.08
N GLN A 542 -10.95 -9.39 16.65
CA GLN A 542 -12.22 -9.61 17.36
C GLN A 542 -12.35 -8.66 18.56
N THR A 543 -11.25 -8.32 19.23
CA THR A 543 -11.23 -7.33 20.31
C THR A 543 -11.47 -5.91 19.78
N LEU A 544 -10.87 -5.54 18.64
CA LEU A 544 -11.12 -4.27 17.93
C LEU A 544 -12.59 -4.11 17.56
N VAL A 545 -13.21 -5.11 16.92
CA VAL A 545 -14.65 -5.11 16.56
C VAL A 545 -15.54 -4.86 17.77
N ASN A 546 -15.29 -5.55 18.89
CA ASN A 546 -16.07 -5.36 20.12
C ASN A 546 -15.91 -3.96 20.71
N ASN A 547 -14.70 -3.38 20.65
CA ASN A 547 -14.43 -2.04 21.15
C ASN A 547 -15.00 -0.93 20.24
N ALA A 548 -14.89 -1.10 18.92
CA ALA A 548 -15.45 -0.17 17.93
C ALA A 548 -16.98 -0.15 18.00
N ALA A 549 -17.64 -1.32 18.08
CA ALA A 549 -19.09 -1.41 18.26
C ALA A 549 -19.55 -0.82 19.61
N SER A 550 -18.74 -0.95 20.66
CA SER A 550 -18.98 -0.29 21.95
C SER A 550 -18.88 1.24 21.83
N LEU A 551 -17.85 1.77 21.14
CA LEU A 551 -17.71 3.20 20.89
C LEU A 551 -18.87 3.74 20.05
N SER A 552 -19.23 3.08 18.94
CA SER A 552 -20.38 3.42 18.08
C SER A 552 -21.66 3.58 18.89
N SER A 553 -22.01 2.58 19.71
CA SER A 553 -23.17 2.63 20.62
C SER A 553 -23.14 3.82 21.59
N ASN A 554 -21.96 4.19 22.10
CA ASN A 554 -21.79 5.35 22.97
C ASN A 554 -21.91 6.68 22.21
N VAL A 555 -21.38 6.78 20.98
CA VAL A 555 -21.45 7.97 20.12
C VAL A 555 -22.90 8.22 19.67
N THR A 556 -23.60 7.22 19.14
CA THR A 556 -25.03 7.32 18.83
C THR A 556 -25.86 7.70 20.07
N GLY A 557 -25.47 7.22 21.27
CA GLY A 557 -26.05 7.65 22.54
C GLY A 557 -25.80 9.12 22.87
N MET A 558 -24.63 9.66 22.56
CA MET A 558 -24.29 11.09 22.69
C MET A 558 -25.08 11.95 21.71
N VAL A 559 -25.13 11.56 20.43
CA VAL A 559 -25.88 12.25 19.35
C VAL A 559 -27.37 12.30 19.65
N THR A 560 -27.94 11.19 20.11
CA THR A 560 -29.34 11.11 20.57
C THR A 560 -29.59 12.04 21.75
N SER A 561 -28.65 12.08 22.72
CA SER A 561 -28.77 12.91 23.92
C SER A 561 -28.66 14.40 23.60
N ALA A 562 -27.73 14.79 22.75
CA ALA A 562 -27.54 16.18 22.31
C ALA A 562 -28.80 16.72 21.62
N ASN A 563 -29.35 15.96 20.66
CA ASN A 563 -30.61 16.32 20.00
C ASN A 563 -31.77 16.42 20.99
N ALA A 564 -31.89 15.50 21.95
CA ALA A 564 -32.92 15.56 22.98
C ALA A 564 -32.76 16.76 23.94
N GLU A 565 -31.54 17.26 24.20
CA GLU A 565 -31.34 18.52 24.93
C GLU A 565 -31.77 19.74 24.09
N ARG A 566 -31.42 19.79 22.79
CA ARG A 566 -31.89 20.86 21.89
C ARG A 566 -33.41 20.91 21.79
N GLU A 567 -34.08 19.75 21.67
CA GLU A 567 -35.55 19.69 21.66
C GLU A 567 -36.17 20.24 22.96
N LYS A 568 -35.61 19.91 24.13
CA LYS A 568 -36.04 20.46 25.42
C LYS A 568 -35.85 21.98 25.46
N ALA A 569 -34.71 22.48 24.97
CA ALA A 569 -34.41 23.90 24.95
C ALA A 569 -35.36 24.69 24.05
N VAL A 570 -35.66 24.18 22.83
CA VAL A 570 -36.68 24.75 21.94
C VAL A 570 -38.06 24.76 22.62
N ALA A 571 -38.44 23.66 23.28
CA ALA A 571 -39.73 23.53 23.96
C ALA A 571 -39.91 24.40 25.22
N LEU A 572 -38.85 25.06 25.71
CA LEU A 572 -38.92 26.03 26.81
C LEU A 572 -39.23 27.45 26.34
N LEU A 573 -39.06 27.79 25.05
CA LEU A 573 -39.32 29.12 24.52
C LEU A 573 -40.80 29.31 24.15
N ASP A 574 -41.28 30.55 24.21
CA ASP A 574 -42.72 30.85 24.13
C ASP A 574 -43.32 30.63 22.72
N ASP A 575 -42.50 30.67 21.66
CA ASP A 575 -42.91 30.38 20.27
C ASP A 575 -41.72 29.96 19.36
N ALA A 576 -42.04 29.37 18.20
CA ALA A 576 -41.04 28.83 17.27
C ALA A 576 -40.22 29.90 16.51
N SER A 577 -40.75 31.12 16.30
CA SER A 577 -39.98 32.23 15.71
C SER A 577 -38.95 32.76 16.70
N SER A 578 -39.30 32.81 18.00
CA SER A 578 -38.34 33.11 19.08
C SER A 578 -37.23 32.05 19.19
N ALA A 579 -37.54 30.77 19.03
CA ALA A 579 -36.52 29.71 18.99
C ALA A 579 -35.60 29.81 17.76
N ALA A 580 -36.18 30.00 16.56
CA ALA A 580 -35.41 30.15 15.33
C ALA A 580 -34.49 31.38 15.36
N LYS A 581 -34.91 32.48 16.01
CA LYS A 581 -34.05 33.65 16.24
C LYS A 581 -32.77 33.28 16.98
N VAL A 582 -32.88 32.60 18.12
CA VAL A 582 -31.72 32.23 18.96
C VAL A 582 -30.74 31.35 18.19
N LEU A 583 -31.26 30.39 17.39
CA LEU A 583 -30.43 29.53 16.53
C LEU A 583 -29.71 30.33 15.43
N ALA A 584 -30.39 31.31 14.83
CA ALA A 584 -29.79 32.18 13.81
C ALA A 584 -28.72 33.13 14.39
N GLU A 585 -28.95 33.67 15.58
CA GLU A 585 -27.96 34.51 16.28
C GLU A 585 -26.75 33.68 16.73
N ALA A 586 -26.96 32.48 17.30
CA ALA A 586 -25.89 31.58 17.75
C ALA A 586 -25.00 31.10 16.59
N ALA A 587 -25.58 30.59 15.51
CA ALA A 587 -24.81 30.13 14.35
C ALA A 587 -24.06 31.27 13.66
N LEU A 588 -24.66 32.48 13.58
CA LEU A 588 -23.98 33.66 13.03
C LEU A 588 -22.83 34.14 13.92
N GLU A 589 -22.92 33.99 15.24
CA GLU A 589 -21.83 34.31 16.17
C GLU A 589 -20.67 33.31 16.01
N ARG A 590 -20.97 32.01 15.97
CA ARG A 590 -20.00 30.94 15.71
C ARG A 590 -19.28 31.10 14.36
N ALA A 591 -20.01 31.43 13.29
CA ALA A 591 -19.43 31.71 11.98
C ALA A 591 -18.44 32.90 12.01
N LYS A 592 -18.72 33.95 12.80
CA LYS A 592 -17.81 35.10 12.99
C LYS A 592 -16.56 34.74 13.81
N GLU A 593 -16.69 33.86 14.81
CA GLU A 593 -15.54 33.36 15.59
C GLU A 593 -14.64 32.43 14.76
N ARG A 594 -15.23 31.57 13.92
CA ARG A 594 -14.47 30.79 12.93
C ARG A 594 -13.81 31.68 11.87
N GLU A 595 -14.49 32.70 11.34
CA GLU A 595 -13.90 33.69 10.42
C GLU A 595 -12.65 34.36 11.04
N GLN A 596 -12.74 34.78 12.30
CA GLN A 596 -11.58 35.36 12.99
C GLN A 596 -10.45 34.33 13.19
N THR A 597 -10.79 33.07 13.47
CA THR A 597 -9.82 31.99 13.66
C THR A 597 -9.09 31.65 12.35
N PHE A 598 -9.83 31.43 11.26
CA PHE A 598 -9.27 31.21 9.92
C PHE A 598 -8.37 32.36 9.47
N ASN A 599 -8.83 33.62 9.62
CA ASN A 599 -8.02 34.79 9.26
C ASN A 599 -6.73 34.92 10.10
N THR A 600 -6.77 34.47 11.36
CA THR A 600 -5.58 34.47 12.24
C THR A 600 -4.58 33.39 11.81
N ALA A 601 -5.05 32.18 11.50
CA ALA A 601 -4.21 31.09 11.01
C ALA A 601 -3.63 31.37 9.62
N ASN A 602 -4.43 31.91 8.70
CA ASN A 602 -3.97 32.30 7.36
C ASN A 602 -2.86 33.36 7.44
N ALA A 603 -2.99 34.36 8.34
CA ALA A 603 -1.92 35.33 8.58
C ALA A 603 -0.62 34.68 9.11
N ASP A 604 -0.70 33.59 9.88
CA ASP A 604 0.47 32.83 10.34
C ASP A 604 1.11 31.98 9.21
N VAL A 605 0.30 31.37 8.33
CA VAL A 605 0.78 30.71 7.09
C VAL A 605 1.52 31.71 6.20
N GLN A 606 0.91 32.86 5.90
CA GLN A 606 1.52 33.90 5.07
C GLN A 606 2.78 34.50 5.71
N SER A 607 2.82 34.62 7.05
CA SER A 607 4.05 35.03 7.76
C SER A 607 5.15 33.98 7.65
N GLN A 608 4.82 32.70 7.86
CA GLN A 608 5.78 31.59 7.79
C GLN A 608 6.37 31.43 6.38
N PHE A 609 5.53 31.54 5.34
CA PHE A 609 5.95 31.54 3.94
C PHE A 609 6.83 32.75 3.59
N SER A 610 6.46 33.95 4.05
CA SER A 610 7.29 35.16 3.94
C SER A 610 8.64 34.98 4.62
N ASP A 611 8.69 34.44 5.85
CA ASP A 611 9.92 34.25 6.60
C ASP A 611 10.82 33.18 5.97
N ALA A 612 10.26 32.07 5.47
CA ALA A 612 10.98 31.09 4.67
C ALA A 612 11.58 31.71 3.38
N THR A 613 10.79 32.52 2.66
CA THR A 613 11.25 33.25 1.46
C THR A 613 12.39 34.21 1.79
N ASN A 614 12.29 34.96 2.89
CA ASN A 614 13.32 35.91 3.33
C ASN A 614 14.60 35.21 3.80
N LEU A 615 14.48 34.06 4.49
CA LEU A 615 15.60 33.21 4.88
C LEU A 615 16.32 32.67 3.64
N PHE A 616 15.60 32.08 2.69
CA PHE A 616 16.16 31.56 1.44
C PHE A 616 16.89 32.65 0.63
N ALA A 617 16.25 33.80 0.42
CA ALA A 617 16.84 34.95 -0.27
C ALA A 617 18.07 35.54 0.46
N SER A 618 18.22 35.27 1.76
CA SER A 618 19.38 35.70 2.57
C SER A 618 20.49 34.66 2.67
N ALA A 619 20.18 33.37 2.47
CA ALA A 619 21.10 32.25 2.64
C ALA A 619 22.14 32.16 1.51
N GLY A 620 21.74 32.45 0.27
CA GLY A 620 22.62 32.44 -0.90
C GLY A 620 23.18 31.05 -1.21
N THR A 621 24.40 30.77 -0.77
CA THR A 621 25.08 29.46 -0.93
C THR A 621 25.60 28.90 0.39
N ASP A 622 25.22 29.47 1.55
CA ASP A 622 25.61 28.94 2.86
C ASP A 622 24.69 27.77 3.23
N LEU A 623 25.27 26.57 3.38
CA LEU A 623 24.51 25.33 3.62
C LEU A 623 23.66 25.40 4.91
N ALA A 624 24.21 25.92 6.01
CA ALA A 624 23.48 25.97 7.28
C ALA A 624 22.32 26.99 7.24
N ALA A 625 22.48 28.10 6.52
CA ALA A 625 21.41 29.05 6.26
C ALA A 625 20.34 28.48 5.31
N LEU A 626 20.74 27.70 4.30
CA LEU A 626 19.82 27.01 3.38
C LEU A 626 19.02 25.92 4.11
N GLU A 627 19.65 25.10 4.95
CA GLU A 627 18.97 24.10 5.79
C GLU A 627 18.01 24.77 6.79
N THR A 628 18.38 25.92 7.35
CA THR A 628 17.47 26.74 8.19
C THR A 628 16.27 27.26 7.38
N ALA A 629 16.47 27.70 6.14
CA ALA A 629 15.38 28.09 5.24
C ALA A 629 14.49 26.90 4.87
N PHE A 630 15.05 25.69 4.72
CA PHE A 630 14.31 24.47 4.37
C PHE A 630 13.35 24.06 5.48
N THR A 631 13.83 23.98 6.74
CA THR A 631 12.94 23.74 7.89
C THR A 631 11.86 24.83 8.03
N SER A 632 12.20 26.09 7.71
CA SER A 632 11.23 27.18 7.70
C SER A 632 10.17 27.03 6.60
N SER A 633 10.53 26.44 5.45
CA SER A 633 9.63 26.20 4.31
C SER A 633 8.76 24.96 4.52
N GLN A 634 9.30 23.88 5.10
CA GLN A 634 8.52 22.73 5.56
C GLN A 634 7.43 23.18 6.56
N SER A 635 7.79 24.00 7.54
CA SER A 635 6.82 24.56 8.49
C SER A 635 5.77 25.48 7.83
N ALA A 636 6.01 26.01 6.62
CA ALA A 636 4.98 26.71 5.85
C ALA A 636 3.98 25.73 5.20
N VAL A 637 4.47 24.59 4.68
CA VAL A 637 3.64 23.48 4.17
C VAL A 637 2.81 22.88 5.32
N ASP A 638 3.42 22.55 6.46
CA ASP A 638 2.72 21.96 7.62
C ASP A 638 1.54 22.84 8.08
N LYS A 639 1.77 24.15 8.18
CA LYS A 639 0.73 25.12 8.57
C LYS A 639 -0.32 25.33 7.48
N PHE A 640 0.07 25.25 6.20
CA PHE A 640 -0.88 25.29 5.09
C PHE A 640 -1.81 24.09 5.16
N ASN A 641 -1.27 22.87 5.22
CA ASN A 641 -2.06 21.63 5.28
C ASN A 641 -3.01 21.63 6.49
N ALA A 642 -2.49 21.99 7.68
CA ALA A 642 -3.30 22.09 8.91
C ALA A 642 -4.41 23.15 8.84
N LEU A 643 -4.29 24.18 7.99
CA LEU A 643 -5.35 25.16 7.74
C LEU A 643 -6.29 24.73 6.61
N ASN A 644 -5.80 23.98 5.61
CA ASN A 644 -6.57 23.49 4.47
C ASN A 644 -7.74 22.62 4.94
N VAL A 645 -7.48 21.68 5.86
CA VAL A 645 -8.49 20.83 6.53
C VAL A 645 -9.59 21.65 7.21
N LEU A 646 -9.26 22.81 7.77
CA LEU A 646 -10.24 23.68 8.45
C LEU A 646 -11.08 24.54 7.50
N THR A 647 -10.85 24.50 6.17
CA THR A 647 -11.58 25.35 5.20
C THR A 647 -13.01 24.90 4.97
N THR A 648 -13.27 23.60 4.83
CA THR A 648 -14.63 23.04 4.74
C THR A 648 -15.40 23.28 6.04
N ASP A 649 -14.71 23.14 7.18
CA ASP A 649 -15.28 23.25 8.52
C ASP A 649 -15.79 24.68 8.87
N ILE A 650 -15.18 25.73 8.32
CA ILE A 650 -15.72 27.10 8.40
C ILE A 650 -16.86 27.35 7.40
N LEU A 651 -16.80 26.79 6.18
CA LEU A 651 -17.85 26.97 5.17
C LEU A 651 -19.18 26.34 5.61
N ASN A 652 -19.12 25.18 6.28
CA ASN A 652 -20.27 24.50 6.86
C ASN A 652 -20.98 25.35 7.92
N ASP A 653 -20.24 25.94 8.87
CA ASP A 653 -20.83 26.79 9.91
C ASP A 653 -21.48 28.07 9.35
N ILE A 654 -20.96 28.58 8.23
CA ILE A 654 -21.52 29.75 7.52
C ILE A 654 -22.82 29.39 6.81
N GLU A 655 -22.88 28.27 6.09
CA GLU A 655 -24.12 27.85 5.42
C GLU A 655 -25.19 27.42 6.42
N LEU A 656 -24.79 26.85 7.57
CA LEU A 656 -25.68 26.67 8.73
C LEU A 656 -26.22 28.01 9.25
N ALA A 657 -25.37 29.02 9.46
CA ALA A 657 -25.80 30.35 9.90
C ALA A 657 -26.79 31.02 8.91
N LYS A 658 -26.57 30.85 7.61
CA LYS A 658 -27.48 31.28 6.55
C LYS A 658 -28.80 30.51 6.59
N THR A 659 -28.75 29.19 6.67
CA THR A 659 -29.93 28.32 6.80
C THR A 659 -30.79 28.71 8.01
N ARG A 660 -30.19 28.87 9.20
CA ARG A 660 -30.91 29.31 10.41
C ARG A 660 -31.56 30.68 10.26
N ALA A 661 -30.88 31.63 9.60
CA ALA A 661 -31.43 32.96 9.37
C ALA A 661 -32.61 32.94 8.38
N GLU A 662 -32.59 32.05 7.39
CA GLU A 662 -33.70 31.83 6.46
C GLU A 662 -34.88 31.09 7.13
N GLU A 663 -34.62 30.10 8.01
CA GLU A 663 -35.63 29.46 8.88
C GLU A 663 -36.35 30.51 9.75
N TYR A 664 -35.59 31.42 10.39
CA TYR A 664 -36.16 32.50 11.20
C TYR A 664 -37.00 33.46 10.34
N LEU A 665 -36.54 33.82 9.14
CA LEU A 665 -37.27 34.69 8.21
C LEU A 665 -38.59 34.06 7.74
N ALA A 666 -38.62 32.74 7.52
CA ALA A 666 -39.82 31.99 7.17
C ALA A 666 -40.84 31.92 8.31
N LEU A 667 -40.37 31.88 9.57
CA LEU A 667 -41.21 31.83 10.77
C LEU A 667 -41.64 33.22 11.30
N ALA A 668 -41.02 34.31 10.81
CA ALA A 668 -41.23 35.67 11.29
C ALA A 668 -42.68 36.18 11.12
N THR A 669 -43.36 36.44 12.24
CA THR A 669 -44.79 36.82 12.26
C THR A 669 -45.02 38.33 12.22
N THR A 670 -44.16 39.15 12.85
CA THR A 670 -44.21 40.62 12.80
C THR A 670 -43.29 41.21 11.73
N GLU A 671 -43.44 42.51 11.44
CA GLU A 671 -42.57 43.18 10.47
C GLU A 671 -41.19 43.47 11.08
N GLU A 672 -41.13 43.73 12.39
CA GLU A 672 -39.89 43.84 13.16
C GLU A 672 -39.09 42.53 13.09
N GLN A 673 -39.73 41.38 13.32
CA GLN A 673 -39.10 40.06 13.19
C GLN A 673 -38.56 39.82 11.77
N ARG A 674 -39.30 40.16 10.71
CA ARG A 674 -38.82 40.04 9.33
C ARG A 674 -37.61 40.93 9.06
N SER A 675 -37.64 42.17 9.54
CA SER A 675 -36.52 43.10 9.35
C SER A 675 -35.25 42.63 10.07
N GLU A 676 -35.39 41.97 11.22
CA GLU A 676 -34.30 41.40 12.00
C GLU A 676 -33.75 40.13 11.33
N ALA A 677 -34.62 39.19 10.97
CA ALA A 677 -34.23 37.98 10.23
C ALA A 677 -33.57 38.29 8.88
N GLN A 678 -34.10 39.25 8.13
CA GLN A 678 -33.52 39.68 6.85
C GLN A 678 -32.13 40.33 7.03
N GLN A 679 -31.87 40.97 8.17
CA GLN A 679 -30.52 41.45 8.52
C GLN A 679 -29.58 40.27 8.77
N LEU A 680 -30.00 39.27 9.55
CA LEU A 680 -29.19 38.07 9.81
C LEU A 680 -28.83 37.31 8.51
N VAL A 681 -29.79 37.14 7.58
CA VAL A 681 -29.55 36.57 6.24
C VAL A 681 -28.55 37.42 5.43
N THR A 682 -28.60 38.76 5.59
CA THR A 682 -27.66 39.66 4.90
C THR A 682 -26.25 39.56 5.50
N GLU A 683 -26.13 39.42 6.83
CA GLU A 683 -24.85 39.27 7.52
C GLU A 683 -24.19 37.91 7.22
N SER A 684 -24.94 36.79 7.28
CA SER A 684 -24.40 35.47 6.92
C SER A 684 -23.95 35.41 5.46
N THR A 685 -24.75 35.94 4.52
CA THR A 685 -24.37 36.06 3.09
C THR A 685 -23.11 36.92 2.89
N THR A 686 -22.91 37.96 3.71
CA THR A 686 -21.72 38.81 3.65
C THR A 686 -20.46 38.08 4.15
N ILE A 687 -20.60 37.30 5.23
CA ILE A 687 -19.50 36.45 5.75
C ILE A 687 -19.18 35.36 4.74
N GLN A 688 -20.18 34.70 4.14
CA GLN A 688 -19.98 33.71 3.08
C GLN A 688 -19.14 34.27 1.92
N GLN A 689 -19.52 35.42 1.37
CA GLN A 689 -18.75 36.07 0.30
C GLN A 689 -17.32 36.46 0.73
N THR A 690 -17.13 36.84 1.99
CA THR A 690 -15.82 37.24 2.53
C THR A 690 -14.91 36.04 2.78
N VAL A 691 -15.43 34.98 3.40
CA VAL A 691 -14.69 33.76 3.72
C VAL A 691 -14.43 32.93 2.48
N THR A 692 -15.39 32.71 1.58
CA THR A 692 -15.13 32.00 0.31
C THR A 692 -14.02 32.68 -0.47
N ALA A 693 -14.05 34.01 -0.62
CA ALA A 693 -12.97 34.76 -1.27
C ALA A 693 -11.61 34.63 -0.55
N SER A 694 -11.62 34.52 0.78
CA SER A 694 -10.40 34.36 1.60
C SER A 694 -9.85 32.93 1.57
N VAL A 695 -10.71 31.91 1.46
CA VAL A 695 -10.35 30.50 1.25
C VAL A 695 -9.80 30.30 -0.16
N THR A 696 -10.43 30.86 -1.20
CA THR A 696 -9.87 30.85 -2.57
C THR A 696 -8.50 31.53 -2.62
N ALA A 697 -8.34 32.69 -1.98
CA ALA A 697 -7.06 33.38 -1.91
C ALA A 697 -6.00 32.61 -1.11
N PHE A 698 -6.41 31.84 -0.09
CA PHE A 698 -5.53 30.95 0.66
C PHE A 698 -5.07 29.75 -0.19
N LYS A 699 -6.00 28.96 -0.75
CA LYS A 699 -5.66 27.78 -1.59
C LYS A 699 -4.79 28.20 -2.79
N ALA A 700 -5.01 29.38 -3.37
CA ALA A 700 -4.16 29.92 -4.43
C ALA A 700 -2.68 30.16 -4.06
N THR A 701 -2.30 30.17 -2.77
CA THR A 701 -0.89 30.28 -2.33
C THR A 701 -0.18 28.93 -2.17
N GLU A 702 -0.88 27.81 -2.36
CA GLU A 702 -0.31 26.46 -2.25
C GLU A 702 0.86 26.21 -3.19
N SER A 703 0.66 26.52 -4.48
CA SER A 703 1.68 26.33 -5.52
C SER A 703 2.95 27.13 -5.20
N ASP A 704 2.82 28.37 -4.72
CA ASP A 704 3.94 29.21 -4.29
C ASP A 704 4.69 28.60 -3.07
N ILE A 705 3.96 28.07 -2.08
CA ILE A 705 4.51 27.43 -0.88
C ILE A 705 5.25 26.12 -1.22
N ARG A 706 4.62 25.22 -2.00
CA ARG A 706 5.22 23.95 -2.43
C ARG A 706 6.42 24.20 -3.38
N THR A 707 6.32 25.18 -4.28
CA THR A 707 7.44 25.59 -5.17
C THR A 707 8.62 26.14 -4.38
N LEU A 708 8.40 26.96 -3.35
CA LEU A 708 9.48 27.41 -2.47
C LEU A 708 10.14 26.21 -1.78
N ASN A 709 9.37 25.29 -1.21
CA ASN A 709 9.92 24.14 -0.49
C ASN A 709 10.82 23.27 -1.39
N SER A 710 10.36 22.98 -2.61
CA SER A 710 11.13 22.27 -3.64
C SER A 710 12.41 23.03 -4.02
N THR A 711 12.29 24.33 -4.34
CA THR A 711 13.42 25.19 -4.73
C THR A 711 14.48 25.28 -3.63
N VAL A 712 14.06 25.36 -2.36
CA VAL A 712 14.96 25.41 -1.21
C VAL A 712 15.65 24.05 -1.01
N SER A 713 14.95 22.92 -1.18
CA SER A 713 15.58 21.59 -1.13
C SER A 713 16.68 21.46 -2.19
N SER A 714 16.38 21.76 -3.46
CA SER A 714 17.38 21.68 -4.54
C SER A 714 18.58 22.60 -4.30
N ALA A 715 18.40 23.73 -3.61
CA ALA A 715 19.49 24.61 -3.21
C ALA A 715 20.32 24.03 -2.05
N VAL A 716 19.68 23.43 -1.04
CA VAL A 716 20.35 22.66 0.03
C VAL A 716 21.18 21.53 -0.56
N ASP A 717 20.59 20.73 -1.46
CA ASP A 717 21.25 19.55 -2.02
C ASP A 717 22.42 19.93 -2.95
N ASN A 718 22.29 21.02 -3.72
CA ASN A 718 23.43 21.60 -4.44
C ASN A 718 24.53 22.12 -3.48
N ALA A 719 24.17 22.80 -2.39
CA ALA A 719 25.13 23.25 -1.38
C ALA A 719 25.82 22.09 -0.65
N ARG A 720 25.12 20.97 -0.42
CA ARG A 720 25.69 19.70 0.06
C ARG A 720 26.64 19.11 -0.96
N GLY A 721 26.27 19.06 -2.24
CA GLY A 721 27.14 18.64 -3.34
C GLY A 721 28.45 19.42 -3.36
N LYS A 722 28.38 20.76 -3.36
CA LYS A 722 29.55 21.65 -3.29
C LYS A 722 30.40 21.40 -2.05
N SER A 723 29.79 21.37 -0.86
CA SER A 723 30.50 21.13 0.39
C SER A 723 31.12 19.73 0.47
N GLY A 724 30.53 18.73 -0.21
CA GLY A 724 31.08 17.38 -0.34
C GLY A 724 32.28 17.34 -1.27
N THR A 725 32.24 18.05 -2.40
CA THR A 725 33.40 18.18 -3.30
C THR A 725 34.53 19.01 -2.66
N ASP A 726 34.20 20.07 -1.91
CA ASP A 726 35.16 20.82 -1.08
C ASP A 726 35.82 19.91 -0.03
N LYS A 727 35.07 18.98 0.59
CA LYS A 727 35.63 17.97 1.49
C LYS A 727 36.50 16.95 0.74
N MET A 728 36.10 16.59 -0.47
CA MET A 728 36.82 15.59 -1.26
C MET A 728 38.22 16.06 -1.69
N THR A 729 38.52 17.37 -1.68
CA THR A 729 39.90 17.85 -1.90
C THR A 729 40.89 17.51 -0.77
N SER A 730 40.43 17.00 0.39
CA SER A 730 41.32 16.40 1.40
C SER A 730 41.49 14.89 1.21
N VAL A 731 40.81 14.27 0.25
CA VAL A 731 41.04 12.87 -0.14
C VAL A 731 42.14 12.83 -1.19
N ALA A 732 43.39 12.81 -0.72
CA ALA A 732 44.54 12.56 -1.58
C ALA A 732 44.55 11.09 -2.03
N PHE A 733 44.28 10.85 -3.32
CA PHE A 733 44.48 9.52 -3.91
C PHE A 733 45.96 9.16 -3.90
N VAL A 734 46.24 7.85 -3.80
CA VAL A 734 47.61 7.36 -3.74
C VAL A 734 48.30 7.74 -5.04
N THR A 735 49.31 8.61 -4.96
CA THR A 735 50.03 9.10 -6.14
C THR A 735 50.69 7.95 -6.88
N LYS A 736 51.09 8.19 -8.14
CA LYS A 736 51.80 7.18 -8.92
C LYS A 736 53.01 6.61 -8.18
N GLU A 737 53.76 7.40 -7.42
CA GLU A 737 54.90 6.93 -6.61
C GLU A 737 54.49 6.05 -5.42
N GLY A 738 53.30 6.23 -4.85
CA GLY A 738 52.75 5.39 -3.79
C GLY A 738 52.19 4.08 -4.32
N ALA A 739 51.50 4.13 -5.46
CA ALA A 739 51.04 2.96 -6.20
C ALA A 739 52.24 2.15 -6.71
N ASP A 740 53.23 2.82 -7.32
CA ASP A 740 54.52 2.24 -7.71
C ASP A 740 55.21 1.59 -6.50
N ALA A 741 55.17 2.13 -5.29
CA ALA A 741 55.82 1.51 -4.14
C ALA A 741 55.16 0.17 -3.73
N VAL A 742 53.83 0.11 -3.72
CA VAL A 742 53.09 -1.14 -3.43
C VAL A 742 53.19 -2.12 -4.61
N PHE A 743 53.15 -1.63 -5.85
CA PHE A 743 53.32 -2.42 -7.07
C PHE A 743 54.73 -3.01 -7.17
N ASN A 744 55.79 -2.21 -6.96
CA ASN A 744 57.17 -2.69 -6.89
C ASN A 744 57.36 -3.69 -5.74
N ALA A 745 56.66 -3.54 -4.61
CA ALA A 745 56.67 -4.54 -3.54
C ALA A 745 56.00 -5.86 -3.96
N GLY A 746 54.87 -5.78 -4.67
CA GLY A 746 54.19 -6.94 -5.28
C GLY A 746 55.04 -7.64 -6.33
N GLU A 747 55.65 -6.88 -7.24
CA GLU A 747 56.63 -7.34 -8.23
C GLU A 747 57.85 -7.98 -7.56
N VAL A 748 58.40 -7.41 -6.48
CA VAL A 748 59.49 -8.03 -5.70
C VAL A 748 59.05 -9.35 -5.07
N VAL A 749 57.85 -9.42 -4.49
CA VAL A 749 57.29 -10.67 -3.94
C VAL A 749 57.14 -11.71 -5.07
N TYR A 750 56.59 -11.32 -6.22
CA TYR A 750 56.42 -12.18 -7.39
C TYR A 750 57.76 -12.65 -7.97
N ASP A 751 58.74 -11.76 -8.12
CA ASP A 751 60.10 -12.08 -8.58
C ASP A 751 60.77 -13.09 -7.65
N VAL A 752 60.61 -12.94 -6.33
CA VAL A 752 61.17 -13.85 -5.33
C VAL A 752 60.46 -15.20 -5.34
N VAL A 753 59.13 -15.22 -5.41
CA VAL A 753 58.33 -16.45 -5.53
C VAL A 753 58.67 -17.19 -6.84
N ARG A 754 58.88 -16.47 -7.95
CA ARG A 754 59.31 -17.05 -9.23
C ARG A 754 60.75 -17.58 -9.20
N ASP A 755 61.68 -16.85 -8.59
CA ASP A 755 63.07 -17.30 -8.41
C ASP A 755 63.13 -18.54 -7.49
N ILE A 756 62.27 -18.63 -6.48
CA ILE A 756 62.04 -19.84 -5.67
C ILE A 756 61.52 -21.01 -6.52
N TRP A 757 60.47 -20.78 -7.35
CA TRP A 757 59.90 -21.81 -8.24
C TRP A 757 60.93 -22.34 -9.25
N ASP A 758 61.73 -21.46 -9.85
CA ASP A 758 62.74 -21.79 -10.86
C ASP A 758 63.98 -22.49 -10.26
N GLN A 759 64.40 -22.11 -9.04
CA GLN A 759 65.59 -22.70 -8.39
C GLN A 759 65.37 -24.13 -7.88
N ASN A 760 64.12 -24.59 -7.72
CA ASN A 760 63.77 -25.99 -7.43
C ASN A 760 64.47 -26.51 -6.14
N LEU A 761 64.31 -25.72 -5.06
CA LEU A 761 65.06 -25.79 -3.80
C LEU A 761 64.85 -27.08 -2.99
N ASP A 762 65.83 -27.45 -2.15
CA ASP A 762 65.73 -28.56 -1.18
C ASP A 762 65.25 -28.09 0.21
N SER A 763 64.98 -29.02 1.13
CA SER A 763 64.35 -28.71 2.43
C SER A 763 65.21 -27.83 3.34
N GLY A 764 64.76 -26.61 3.64
CA GLY A 764 65.31 -25.73 4.67
C GLY A 764 65.20 -24.24 4.32
N SER A 765 66.05 -23.44 4.98
CA SER A 765 66.10 -22.00 4.75
C SER A 765 67.15 -21.60 3.72
N HIS A 766 66.70 -20.83 2.73
CA HIS A 766 67.46 -20.32 1.59
C HIS A 766 67.47 -18.80 1.57
N SER A 767 68.35 -18.21 0.78
CA SER A 767 68.41 -16.76 0.62
C SER A 767 68.97 -16.37 -0.74
N GLY A 768 68.45 -15.28 -1.31
CA GLY A 768 68.83 -14.78 -2.63
C GLY A 768 68.60 -13.28 -2.77
N THR A 769 68.35 -12.83 -4.00
CA THR A 769 68.18 -11.42 -4.36
C THR A 769 67.25 -11.35 -5.55
N ALA A 770 66.20 -10.52 -5.47
CA ALA A 770 65.15 -10.46 -6.50
C ALA A 770 65.77 -10.14 -7.90
N PRO A 771 65.55 -10.99 -8.94
CA PRO A 771 66.30 -10.89 -10.19
C PRO A 771 66.23 -9.52 -10.91
N ASN A 772 65.05 -8.90 -10.95
CA ASN A 772 64.84 -7.58 -11.56
C ASN A 772 65.04 -6.43 -10.55
N TYR A 773 64.97 -6.73 -9.25
CA TYR A 773 65.04 -5.76 -8.15
C TYR A 773 66.25 -6.00 -7.23
N PRO A 774 67.50 -5.85 -7.71
CA PRO A 774 68.71 -6.28 -6.99
C PRO A 774 69.04 -5.48 -5.71
N ALA A 775 68.21 -4.50 -5.33
CA ALA A 775 68.25 -3.86 -4.02
C ALA A 775 67.60 -4.73 -2.92
N TRP A 776 66.63 -5.57 -3.29
CA TRP A 776 65.87 -6.42 -2.38
C TRP A 776 66.51 -7.81 -2.24
N THR A 777 66.92 -8.13 -1.01
CA THR A 777 67.39 -9.47 -0.64
C THR A 777 66.27 -10.23 0.06
N TYR A 778 66.19 -11.54 -0.20
CA TYR A 778 65.18 -12.41 0.41
C TYR A 778 65.79 -13.55 1.23
N ARG A 779 65.07 -13.98 2.26
CA ARG A 779 65.19 -15.28 2.93
C ARG A 779 63.87 -16.02 2.82
N TYR A 780 63.91 -17.29 2.42
CA TYR A 780 62.76 -18.19 2.35
C TYR A 780 63.01 -19.41 3.23
N ASN A 781 61.95 -20.12 3.63
CA ASN A 781 62.04 -21.43 4.25
C ASN A 781 61.00 -22.38 3.65
N THR A 782 61.43 -23.40 2.91
CA THR A 782 60.53 -24.40 2.30
C THR A 782 59.72 -25.19 3.34
N ASP A 783 60.23 -25.28 4.57
CA ASP A 783 59.65 -26.12 5.62
C ASP A 783 58.57 -25.37 6.43
N THR A 784 58.48 -24.05 6.30
CA THR A 784 57.50 -23.20 7.02
C THR A 784 56.84 -22.13 6.16
N TYR A 785 57.19 -22.03 4.87
CA TYR A 785 56.77 -21.00 3.91
C TYR A 785 56.94 -19.53 4.37
N GLU A 786 57.86 -19.31 5.32
CA GLU A 786 58.24 -17.99 5.82
C GLU A 786 59.12 -17.27 4.79
N VAL A 787 58.71 -16.07 4.38
CA VAL A 787 59.45 -15.17 3.47
C VAL A 787 59.78 -13.86 4.20
N GLU A 788 61.06 -13.53 4.28
CA GLU A 788 61.57 -12.25 4.79
C GLU A 788 62.27 -11.51 3.65
N LEU A 789 61.76 -10.32 3.31
CA LEU A 789 62.31 -9.43 2.31
C LEU A 789 62.89 -8.18 3.00
N THR A 790 64.07 -7.75 2.59
CA THR A 790 64.70 -6.51 3.09
C THR A 790 65.29 -5.72 1.94
N ASN A 791 64.98 -4.43 1.84
CA ASN A 791 65.69 -3.53 0.94
C ASN A 791 67.06 -3.17 1.55
N THR A 792 68.14 -3.43 0.82
CA THR A 792 69.52 -3.12 1.24
C THR A 792 69.87 -1.62 1.19
N GLN A 793 68.97 -0.78 0.67
CA GLN A 793 69.18 0.66 0.47
C GLN A 793 68.30 1.56 1.36
N GLY A 794 67.35 0.98 2.10
CA GLY A 794 66.40 1.71 2.96
C GLY A 794 66.08 0.97 4.26
N ASP A 795 65.02 1.39 4.95
CA ASP A 795 64.49 0.72 6.17
C ASP A 795 63.37 -0.29 5.83
N GLU A 796 63.13 -0.52 4.53
CA GLU A 796 61.97 -1.23 4.01
C GLU A 796 62.12 -2.74 4.17
N HIS A 797 61.03 -3.37 4.59
CA HIS A 797 60.99 -4.79 4.89
C HIS A 797 59.58 -5.35 4.76
N ILE A 798 59.48 -6.60 4.34
CA ILE A 798 58.23 -7.36 4.24
C ILE A 798 58.46 -8.70 4.92
N LEU A 799 57.55 -9.07 5.83
CA LEU A 799 57.48 -10.38 6.45
C LEU A 799 56.17 -11.03 5.99
N ALA A 800 56.28 -12.08 5.18
CA ALA A 800 55.15 -12.83 4.67
C ALA A 800 55.24 -14.30 5.10
N ASN A 801 54.09 -14.95 5.20
CA ASN A 801 53.97 -16.37 5.50
C ASN A 801 52.80 -16.96 4.70
N ALA A 802 52.92 -18.20 4.24
CA ALA A 802 51.94 -18.82 3.35
C ALA A 802 51.54 -20.24 3.78
N GLN A 803 50.41 -20.71 3.29
CA GLN A 803 50.01 -22.11 3.34
C GLN A 803 49.29 -22.54 2.05
N VAL A 804 49.28 -23.85 1.81
CA VAL A 804 48.61 -24.48 0.67
C VAL A 804 47.47 -25.35 1.20
N ASN A 805 46.24 -24.97 0.85
CA ASN A 805 45.06 -25.76 1.13
C ASN A 805 44.70 -26.59 -0.11
N SER A 806 45.00 -27.88 -0.04
CA SER A 806 44.76 -28.85 -1.13
C SER A 806 43.28 -29.15 -1.31
N GLY A 807 42.73 -28.90 -2.50
CA GLY A 807 41.28 -29.03 -2.77
C GLY A 807 40.96 -29.61 -4.14
N ALA A 808 39.71 -29.39 -4.57
CA ALA A 808 39.28 -29.52 -5.96
C ALA A 808 39.59 -28.24 -6.74
N THR A 809 39.28 -27.09 -6.14
CA THR A 809 40.01 -25.83 -6.33
C THR A 809 40.99 -25.74 -5.16
N SER A 810 42.30 -25.74 -5.43
CA SER A 810 43.31 -25.51 -4.40
C SER A 810 43.44 -24.02 -4.10
N LYS A 811 43.91 -23.66 -2.90
CA LYS A 811 44.17 -22.27 -2.52
C LYS A 811 45.59 -22.10 -1.99
N ILE A 812 46.31 -21.09 -2.48
CA ILE A 812 47.51 -20.56 -1.81
C ILE A 812 47.05 -19.37 -0.99
N ILE A 813 47.19 -19.46 0.32
CA ILE A 813 46.78 -18.42 1.27
C ILE A 813 48.06 -17.80 1.83
N LEU A 814 48.20 -16.49 1.71
CA LEU A 814 49.31 -15.71 2.22
C LEU A 814 48.80 -14.71 3.26
N THR A 815 49.62 -14.44 4.27
CA THR A 815 49.46 -13.30 5.18
C THR A 815 50.77 -12.54 5.28
N TRP A 816 50.72 -11.22 5.46
CA TRP A 816 51.94 -10.41 5.47
C TRP A 816 51.85 -9.15 6.33
N THR A 817 53.01 -8.58 6.63
CA THR A 817 53.16 -7.26 7.23
C THR A 817 54.44 -6.63 6.70
N GLY A 818 54.50 -5.30 6.62
CA GLY A 818 55.68 -4.64 6.09
C GLY A 818 55.72 -3.14 6.33
N THR A 819 56.90 -2.59 6.10
CA THR A 819 57.16 -1.15 5.99
C THR A 819 57.72 -0.91 4.60
N LEU A 820 57.01 -0.14 3.77
CA LEU A 820 57.43 0.29 2.44
C LEU A 820 57.64 1.80 2.43
N LYS A 821 58.38 2.34 1.45
CA LYS A 821 58.51 3.80 1.27
C LYS A 821 58.24 4.20 -0.18
N SER A 822 57.45 5.27 -0.36
CA SER A 822 57.29 5.89 -1.68
C SER A 822 58.59 6.55 -2.16
N THR A 823 58.68 6.90 -3.45
CA THR A 823 59.85 7.59 -4.02
C THR A 823 60.18 8.92 -3.30
N ASP A 824 59.15 9.62 -2.79
CA ASP A 824 59.30 10.85 -1.99
C ASP A 824 59.49 10.60 -0.48
N GLY A 825 59.43 9.34 -0.04
CA GLY A 825 59.77 8.91 1.31
C GLY A 825 58.61 8.81 2.30
N GLN A 826 57.35 8.84 1.85
CA GLN A 826 56.19 8.51 2.69
C GLN A 826 56.22 7.03 3.08
N THR A 827 56.08 6.75 4.37
CA THR A 827 56.14 5.39 4.92
C THR A 827 54.76 4.75 4.98
N VAL A 828 54.62 3.61 4.30
CA VAL A 828 53.41 2.78 4.29
C VAL A 828 53.62 1.58 5.22
N LEU A 829 52.73 1.41 6.20
CA LEU A 829 52.69 0.23 7.06
C LEU A 829 51.52 -0.68 6.65
N VAL A 830 51.83 -1.94 6.35
CA VAL A 830 50.82 -3.00 6.18
C VAL A 830 50.85 -3.90 7.42
N LYS A 831 49.69 -4.10 8.05
CA LYS A 831 49.56 -4.56 9.44
C LYS A 831 48.92 -5.95 9.58
N SER A 832 49.02 -6.49 10.78
CA SER A 832 48.27 -7.67 11.24
C SER A 832 48.45 -8.93 10.37
N PRO A 833 49.58 -9.65 10.49
CA PRO A 833 49.71 -10.96 9.85
C PRO A 833 49.07 -12.05 10.72
N ASP A 834 47.97 -12.66 10.26
CA ASP A 834 47.38 -13.87 10.86
C ASP A 834 46.84 -14.82 9.77
N LEU A 835 47.56 -15.93 9.60
CA LEU A 835 47.28 -16.92 8.56
C LEU A 835 45.97 -17.69 8.81
N ALA A 836 45.54 -17.82 10.08
CA ALA A 836 44.29 -18.47 10.43
C ALA A 836 43.08 -17.58 10.14
N GLU A 837 43.22 -16.26 10.23
CA GLU A 837 42.18 -15.32 9.80
C GLU A 837 42.08 -15.27 8.28
N CYS A 838 43.22 -15.24 7.57
CA CYS A 838 43.24 -15.34 6.11
C CYS A 838 42.64 -16.66 5.60
N GLU A 839 42.81 -17.78 6.34
CA GLU A 839 42.13 -19.04 6.02
C GLU A 839 40.61 -18.94 6.19
N ARG A 840 40.11 -18.32 7.27
CA ARG A 840 38.67 -18.09 7.48
C ARG A 840 38.07 -17.21 6.39
N TRP A 841 38.77 -16.16 5.98
CA TRP A 841 38.36 -15.28 4.88
C TRP A 841 38.35 -16.03 3.55
N SER A 842 39.38 -16.82 3.25
CA SER A 842 39.43 -17.69 2.06
C SER A 842 38.35 -18.78 2.00
N LEU A 843 37.51 -18.90 3.02
CA LEU A 843 36.41 -19.86 3.12
C LEU A 843 35.06 -19.17 3.35
N ASP A 844 35.00 -17.85 3.15
CA ASP A 844 33.79 -17.03 3.26
C ASP A 844 33.17 -17.05 4.69
N VAL A 845 34.00 -17.38 5.70
CA VAL A 845 33.61 -17.46 7.13
C VAL A 845 33.75 -16.09 7.84
N VAL A 846 34.36 -15.12 7.17
CA VAL A 846 34.33 -13.68 7.49
C VAL A 846 34.26 -12.90 6.18
N GLU A 847 33.56 -11.78 6.21
CA GLU A 847 33.46 -10.85 5.08
C GLU A 847 34.72 -9.99 4.93
N GLN A 848 35.25 -9.49 6.06
CA GLN A 848 36.51 -8.75 6.15
C GLN A 848 37.42 -9.40 7.20
N PRO A 849 38.67 -9.77 6.88
CA PRO A 849 39.61 -10.33 7.85
C PRO A 849 40.21 -9.23 8.74
N ASN A 850 40.51 -9.57 10.00
CA ASN A 850 41.29 -8.69 10.88
C ASN A 850 42.81 -8.67 10.57
N ALA A 851 43.21 -9.23 9.43
CA ALA A 851 44.58 -9.46 9.01
C ALA A 851 44.82 -9.04 7.55
N SER A 852 46.08 -8.74 7.19
CA SER A 852 46.46 -8.54 5.78
C SER A 852 46.70 -9.89 5.10
N CYS A 853 45.97 -10.14 4.02
CA CYS A 853 45.75 -11.44 3.41
C CYS A 853 45.79 -11.36 1.88
N SER A 854 46.30 -12.41 1.25
CA SER A 854 46.13 -12.65 -0.19
C SER A 854 45.79 -14.13 -0.43
N VAL A 855 44.85 -14.41 -1.33
CA VAL A 855 44.40 -15.75 -1.67
C VAL A 855 44.47 -15.91 -3.18
N ILE A 856 45.20 -16.92 -3.66
CA ILE A 856 45.24 -17.30 -5.08
C ILE A 856 44.53 -18.63 -5.21
N PHE A 857 43.52 -18.68 -6.08
CA PHE A 857 42.72 -19.86 -6.37
C PHE A 857 43.34 -20.57 -7.57
N ILE A 858 43.58 -21.88 -7.44
CA ILE A 858 44.31 -22.70 -8.41
C ILE A 858 43.42 -23.84 -8.91
N ASP A 859 43.28 -23.96 -10.22
CA ASP A 859 42.47 -24.98 -10.91
C ASP A 859 43.23 -26.30 -11.02
N GLY A 860 43.41 -26.91 -9.85
CA GLY A 860 44.17 -28.14 -9.70
C GLY A 860 44.25 -28.60 -8.25
N SER A 861 45.09 -29.60 -8.01
CA SER A 861 45.36 -30.12 -6.67
C SER A 861 46.86 -30.04 -6.39
N ILE A 862 47.26 -28.97 -5.71
CA ILE A 862 48.64 -28.70 -5.29
C ILE A 862 48.86 -29.15 -3.85
N THR A 863 50.07 -29.62 -3.53
CA THR A 863 50.46 -30.07 -2.18
C THR A 863 51.59 -29.23 -1.57
N THR A 864 52.40 -28.58 -2.40
CA THR A 864 53.33 -27.50 -2.00
C THR A 864 53.20 -26.29 -2.93
N ILE A 865 53.84 -25.17 -2.58
CA ILE A 865 53.79 -23.92 -3.38
C ILE A 865 54.46 -24.13 -4.75
N GLU A 866 55.42 -25.06 -4.83
CA GLU A 866 56.17 -25.40 -6.04
C GLU A 866 55.39 -26.34 -7.00
N ASP A 867 54.27 -26.93 -6.57
CA ASP A 867 53.35 -27.67 -7.45
C ASP A 867 52.52 -26.74 -8.35
N ALA A 868 52.33 -25.46 -7.96
CA ALA A 868 51.45 -24.51 -8.64
C ALA A 868 51.87 -24.21 -10.09
N ARG A 869 53.16 -24.28 -10.41
CA ARG A 869 53.73 -24.07 -11.77
C ARG A 869 53.20 -25.01 -12.89
N ASN A 870 52.32 -25.95 -12.55
CA ASN A 870 51.75 -26.94 -13.48
C ASN A 870 50.21 -26.80 -13.63
N PHE A 871 49.61 -25.77 -13.03
CA PHE A 871 48.18 -25.51 -12.99
C PHE A 871 47.92 -24.02 -13.22
N ASP A 872 46.73 -23.70 -13.70
CA ASP A 872 46.33 -22.31 -13.99
C ASP A 872 45.63 -21.69 -12.76
N ALA A 873 45.66 -20.36 -12.62
CA ALA A 873 45.01 -19.65 -11.52
C ALA A 873 43.63 -19.13 -11.97
N SER A 874 42.56 -19.44 -11.24
CA SER A 874 41.19 -19.06 -11.63
C SER A 874 40.78 -17.66 -11.16
N SER A 875 41.26 -17.24 -9.99
CA SER A 875 41.10 -15.87 -9.47
C SER A 875 42.14 -15.56 -8.39
N ALA A 876 42.26 -14.29 -8.02
CA ALA A 876 43.01 -13.87 -6.85
C ALA A 876 42.24 -12.79 -6.07
N GLN A 877 42.28 -12.87 -4.74
CA GLN A 877 41.70 -11.89 -3.83
C GLN A 877 42.77 -11.38 -2.87
N THR A 878 42.74 -10.11 -2.50
CA THR A 878 43.66 -9.51 -1.53
C THR A 878 42.91 -8.53 -0.63
N PHE A 879 43.29 -8.48 0.64
CA PHE A 879 42.76 -7.53 1.62
C PHE A 879 43.91 -7.10 2.53
N ASN A 880 44.22 -5.82 2.57
CA ASN A 880 45.33 -5.27 3.37
C ASN A 880 44.82 -4.25 4.37
N ILE A 881 45.35 -4.28 5.59
CA ILE A 881 45.14 -3.24 6.61
C ILE A 881 46.33 -2.29 6.53
N VAL A 882 46.07 -1.05 6.11
CA VAL A 882 47.09 -0.08 5.67
C VAL A 882 47.04 1.20 6.51
N GLU A 883 48.21 1.69 6.92
CA GLU A 883 48.39 3.00 7.57
C GLU A 883 49.55 3.77 6.92
N PHE A 884 49.34 5.03 6.56
CA PHE A 884 50.42 5.93 6.15
C PHE A 884 50.86 6.77 7.36
N VAL A 885 52.11 6.61 7.81
CA VAL A 885 52.58 7.14 9.11
C VAL A 885 53.42 8.42 9.04
N ASP A 886 53.96 8.75 7.87
CA ASP A 886 54.51 10.06 7.55
C ASP A 886 54.21 10.44 6.09
N GLY A 887 54.05 11.75 5.83
CA GLY A 887 53.57 12.29 4.56
C GLY A 887 52.87 13.64 4.74
N GLN A 888 52.28 14.17 3.67
CA GLN A 888 51.43 15.37 3.73
C GLN A 888 50.02 15.04 4.25
N TYR A 889 49.51 13.86 3.90
CA TYR A 889 48.21 13.33 4.33
C TYR A 889 48.41 11.94 4.96
N GLY A 890 47.64 11.65 6.01
CA GLY A 890 47.64 10.35 6.68
C GLY A 890 46.37 9.58 6.36
N PHE A 891 46.50 8.29 6.04
CA PHE A 891 45.39 7.36 5.83
C PHE A 891 45.49 6.21 6.83
N ASN A 892 44.36 5.72 7.33
CA ASN A 892 44.26 4.49 8.11
C ASN A 892 42.96 3.77 7.71
N GLY A 893 43.08 2.54 7.22
CA GLY A 893 41.95 1.83 6.64
C GLY A 893 42.32 0.50 6.00
N THR A 894 41.51 0.08 5.04
CA THR A 894 41.63 -1.19 4.33
C THR A 894 41.73 -0.97 2.82
N LEU A 895 42.43 -1.88 2.15
CA LEU A 895 42.51 -1.99 0.69
C LEU A 895 42.16 -3.43 0.31
N ALA A 896 40.95 -3.63 -0.21
CA ALA A 896 40.52 -4.88 -0.80
C ALA A 896 40.72 -4.85 -2.33
N SER A 897 41.02 -6.00 -2.93
CA SER A 897 40.94 -6.18 -4.37
C SER A 897 40.57 -7.62 -4.74
N GLU A 898 39.82 -7.76 -5.83
CA GLU A 898 39.50 -9.03 -6.47
C GLU A 898 39.88 -8.97 -7.95
N LEU A 899 40.59 -9.99 -8.42
CA LEU A 899 41.12 -10.15 -9.76
C LEU A 899 40.55 -11.43 -10.40
N THR A 900 39.90 -11.26 -11.54
CA THR A 900 39.27 -12.33 -12.35
C THR A 900 39.61 -12.12 -13.83
N SER A 901 39.23 -13.06 -14.70
CA SER A 901 39.50 -12.95 -16.14
C SER A 901 38.43 -13.58 -17.03
N THR A 902 38.16 -12.97 -18.17
CA THR A 902 37.22 -13.46 -19.19
C THR A 902 37.84 -13.51 -20.58
N ASP A 903 37.36 -14.36 -21.48
CA ASP A 903 37.66 -14.23 -22.91
C ASP A 903 36.89 -13.05 -23.56
N SER A 904 37.21 -12.75 -24.81
CA SER A 904 36.51 -11.74 -25.64
C SER A 904 35.03 -12.05 -25.97
N ALA A 905 34.48 -13.14 -25.44
CA ALA A 905 33.06 -13.48 -25.48
C ALA A 905 32.40 -13.51 -24.08
N GLY A 906 33.12 -13.09 -23.04
CA GLY A 906 32.63 -12.99 -21.65
C GLY A 906 32.68 -14.30 -20.85
N ASN A 907 33.29 -15.37 -21.37
CA ASN A 907 33.43 -16.63 -20.62
C ASN A 907 34.61 -16.53 -19.65
N THR A 908 34.46 -16.98 -18.41
CA THR A 908 35.60 -17.03 -17.46
C THR A 908 36.74 -17.89 -18.00
N VAL A 909 37.95 -17.36 -17.95
CA VAL A 909 39.22 -18.05 -18.28
C VAL A 909 40.20 -17.88 -17.12
N PRO A 910 41.25 -18.71 -17.00
CA PRO A 910 42.29 -18.51 -15.99
C PRO A 910 43.07 -17.21 -16.20
N LEU A 911 43.62 -16.66 -15.12
CA LEU A 911 44.46 -15.46 -15.12
C LEU A 911 45.78 -15.68 -15.86
N PHE A 912 46.31 -14.61 -16.47
CA PHE A 912 47.63 -14.56 -17.08
C PHE A 912 47.81 -15.49 -18.30
N VAL A 913 46.72 -15.81 -19.01
CA VAL A 913 46.75 -16.57 -20.28
C VAL A 913 46.50 -15.64 -21.47
N SER A 914 47.21 -15.86 -22.59
CA SER A 914 47.07 -15.00 -23.78
C SER A 914 45.65 -15.02 -24.35
N GLY A 915 45.10 -13.84 -24.64
CA GLY A 915 43.70 -13.66 -25.04
C GLY A 915 42.69 -13.64 -23.89
N ALA A 916 43.14 -13.53 -22.64
CA ALA A 916 42.32 -13.12 -21.51
C ALA A 916 42.09 -11.61 -21.50
N ILE A 917 41.04 -11.21 -20.78
CA ILE A 917 40.73 -9.86 -20.35
C ILE A 917 40.64 -9.93 -18.82
N GLU A 918 41.67 -9.49 -18.12
CA GLU A 918 41.67 -9.41 -16.66
C GLU A 918 40.80 -8.24 -16.17
N HIS A 919 39.95 -8.49 -15.19
CA HIS A 919 39.15 -7.48 -14.49
C HIS A 919 39.59 -7.43 -13.02
N ALA A 920 39.90 -6.24 -12.52
CA ALA A 920 40.20 -6.02 -11.11
C ALA A 920 39.24 -4.99 -10.51
N SER A 921 38.50 -5.37 -9.47
CA SER A 921 37.87 -4.40 -8.57
C SER A 921 38.85 -4.08 -7.43
N ILE A 922 39.01 -2.81 -7.09
CA ILE A 922 39.81 -2.35 -5.96
C ILE A 922 38.95 -1.42 -5.10
N VAL A 923 38.71 -1.80 -3.85
CA VAL A 923 37.95 -1.01 -2.87
C VAL A 923 38.86 -0.59 -1.73
N MET A 924 39.08 0.71 -1.60
CA MET A 924 39.80 1.33 -0.49
C MET A 924 38.80 2.01 0.43
N SER A 925 38.80 1.68 1.73
CA SER A 925 37.89 2.30 2.71
C SER A 925 38.63 2.67 3.99
N GLY A 926 38.39 3.86 4.53
CA GLY A 926 39.11 4.32 5.70
C GLY A 926 38.92 5.79 6.04
N VAL A 927 39.83 6.32 6.86
CA VAL A 927 39.81 7.71 7.33
C VAL A 927 41.08 8.43 6.90
N THR A 928 40.91 9.64 6.36
CA THR A 928 41.99 10.61 6.14
C THR A 928 41.57 11.99 6.65
N GLU A 929 42.41 12.68 7.41
CA GLU A 929 42.11 14.00 8.02
C GLU A 929 40.72 14.12 8.68
N ASP A 930 40.34 13.12 9.50
CA ASP A 930 39.03 12.95 10.15
C ASP A 930 37.82 12.78 9.18
N LEU A 931 38.05 12.61 7.88
CA LEU A 931 37.04 12.30 6.86
C LEU A 931 36.97 10.79 6.57
N SER A 932 35.82 10.18 6.86
CA SER A 932 35.49 8.78 6.53
C SER A 932 35.03 8.67 5.07
N PHE A 933 35.71 7.84 4.27
CA PHE A 933 35.39 7.66 2.85
C PHE A 933 35.62 6.23 2.36
N THR A 934 35.01 5.91 1.22
CA THR A 934 35.24 4.68 0.45
C THR A 934 35.45 5.04 -1.01
N ALA A 935 36.51 4.52 -1.63
CA ALA A 935 36.79 4.67 -3.06
C ALA A 935 36.81 3.28 -3.72
N ASP A 936 36.03 3.13 -4.78
CA ASP A 936 35.88 1.93 -5.59
C ASP A 936 36.41 2.21 -7.00
N PHE A 937 37.25 1.31 -7.50
CA PHE A 937 37.89 1.38 -8.82
C PHE A 937 37.68 0.07 -9.56
N ALA A 938 36.98 0.13 -10.70
CA ALA A 938 36.96 -0.96 -11.66
C ALA A 938 38.11 -0.78 -12.66
N LEU A 939 38.93 -1.81 -12.86
CA LEU A 939 40.05 -1.84 -13.81
C LEU A 939 39.87 -3.01 -14.78
N ARG A 940 40.30 -2.83 -16.03
CA ARG A 940 40.28 -3.86 -17.09
C ARG A 940 41.60 -3.85 -17.86
N ASN A 941 42.18 -5.02 -18.09
CA ASN A 941 43.36 -5.20 -18.95
C ASN A 941 42.98 -6.08 -20.15
N GLU A 942 43.47 -5.78 -21.35
CA GLU A 942 43.33 -6.61 -22.54
C GLU A 942 44.60 -6.49 -23.40
N ASP A 943 45.31 -7.60 -23.65
CA ASP A 943 46.57 -7.75 -24.43
C ASP A 943 47.11 -6.43 -25.09
N ASP A 944 48.06 -5.76 -24.42
CA ASP A 944 48.69 -4.45 -24.74
C ASP A 944 47.85 -3.16 -24.49
N ASN A 945 46.70 -3.20 -23.80
CA ASN A 945 45.87 -2.02 -23.47
C ASN A 945 45.25 -2.07 -22.04
N ASP A 946 45.66 -1.14 -21.16
CA ASP A 946 45.07 -0.94 -19.82
C ASP A 946 43.87 0.04 -19.89
N GLU A 947 42.65 -0.44 -19.68
CA GLU A 947 41.46 0.40 -19.51
C GLU A 947 41.13 0.60 -18.03
N LEU A 948 41.31 1.83 -17.54
CA LEU A 948 40.77 2.25 -16.26
C LEU A 948 39.25 2.45 -16.42
N GLY A 949 38.43 1.79 -15.61
CA GLY A 949 36.97 1.82 -15.69
C GLY A 949 36.33 2.98 -14.91
N LEU A 950 35.38 2.67 -14.03
CA LEU A 950 34.76 3.67 -13.16
C LEU A 950 35.60 3.88 -11.89
N ALA A 951 35.83 5.15 -11.53
CA ALA A 951 36.18 5.55 -10.17
C ALA A 951 34.94 6.13 -9.47
N LYS A 952 34.62 5.61 -8.28
CA LYS A 952 33.48 6.03 -7.46
C LYS A 952 33.96 6.30 -6.04
N ILE A 953 33.79 7.54 -5.56
CA ILE A 953 34.18 7.97 -4.21
C ILE A 953 32.92 8.31 -3.42
N MET A 954 32.75 7.69 -2.27
CA MET A 954 31.63 7.92 -1.34
C MET A 954 32.18 8.54 -0.05
N LEU A 955 31.54 9.61 0.44
CA LEU A 955 31.85 10.17 1.76
C LEU A 955 30.87 9.58 2.79
N ASN A 956 31.29 8.48 3.42
CA ASN A 956 30.46 7.56 4.20
C ASN A 956 29.59 8.24 5.28
N GLU A 957 30.05 9.37 5.84
CA GLU A 957 29.38 10.12 6.91
C GLU A 957 28.90 11.52 6.47
N PHE A 958 28.67 11.74 5.16
CA PHE A 958 28.30 13.05 4.63
C PHE A 958 27.16 12.99 3.59
N ASN A 959 25.92 12.95 4.07
CA ASN A 959 24.68 13.13 3.27
C ASN A 959 24.60 12.23 2.02
N GLY A 960 25.16 11.02 2.09
CA GLY A 960 25.24 10.09 0.96
C GLY A 960 25.97 10.63 -0.27
N TYR A 961 26.88 11.58 -0.11
CA TYR A 961 27.64 12.16 -1.22
C TYR A 961 28.45 11.09 -1.97
N VAL A 962 28.32 11.10 -3.30
CA VAL A 962 29.09 10.28 -4.23
C VAL A 962 29.66 11.16 -5.36
N PHE A 963 30.91 10.91 -5.72
CA PHE A 963 31.58 11.47 -6.90
C PHE A 963 31.99 10.32 -7.82
N ASN A 964 31.49 10.34 -9.05
CA ASN A 964 31.73 9.32 -10.07
C ASN A 964 32.55 9.94 -11.21
N VAL A 965 33.60 9.25 -11.69
CA VAL A 965 34.31 9.61 -12.93
C VAL A 965 34.61 8.34 -13.72
N ASN A 966 34.27 8.36 -15.02
CA ASN A 966 34.71 7.35 -15.96
C ASN A 966 36.16 7.65 -16.38
N LEU A 967 37.08 6.72 -16.10
CA LEU A 967 38.51 6.82 -16.37
C LEU A 967 38.92 6.29 -17.76
N VAL A 968 37.97 5.77 -18.57
CA VAL A 968 38.27 5.15 -19.88
C VAL A 968 38.74 6.21 -20.89
N ASP A 969 40.02 6.17 -21.26
CA ASP A 969 40.64 7.08 -22.23
C ASP A 969 39.97 6.98 -23.61
N THR A 970 39.41 8.11 -24.07
CA THR A 970 38.61 8.21 -25.29
C THR A 970 38.92 9.47 -26.11
N ASP A 971 40.23 9.74 -26.33
CA ASP A 971 40.71 10.84 -27.20
C ASP A 971 40.31 12.25 -26.66
N GLY A 972 39.96 12.35 -25.37
CA GLY A 972 39.34 13.51 -24.73
C GLY A 972 39.36 13.45 -23.19
N PRO A 973 38.89 14.51 -22.50
CA PRO A 973 38.96 14.62 -21.04
C PRO A 973 38.02 13.63 -20.34
N LEU A 974 38.41 13.17 -19.15
CA LEU A 974 37.56 12.32 -18.31
C LEU A 974 36.26 13.03 -17.89
N VAL A 975 35.17 12.28 -17.75
CA VAL A 975 33.82 12.81 -17.46
C VAL A 975 33.09 11.98 -16.40
N GLY A 976 32.14 12.61 -15.70
CA GLY A 976 31.36 11.95 -14.65
C GLY A 976 30.33 12.87 -14.00
N ASP A 977 29.98 12.60 -12.74
CA ASP A 977 29.03 13.42 -11.98
C ASP A 977 29.18 13.35 -10.45
N VAL A 978 28.46 14.26 -9.79
CA VAL A 978 28.29 14.31 -8.35
C VAL A 978 26.82 14.02 -8.03
N THR A 979 26.57 13.08 -7.12
CA THR A 979 25.23 12.70 -6.65
C THR A 979 25.15 12.68 -5.12
N LEU A 980 23.94 12.76 -4.60
CA LEU A 980 23.61 12.47 -3.19
C LEU A 980 22.69 11.24 -3.16
N TYR A 981 22.92 10.33 -2.22
CA TYR A 981 22.17 9.09 -2.06
C TYR A 981 21.40 9.08 -0.72
N ASN A 982 20.17 8.58 -0.72
CA ASN A 982 19.36 8.40 0.48
C ASN A 982 18.54 7.10 0.38
N ASP A 983 19.25 5.98 0.27
CA ASP A 983 18.80 4.58 0.23
C ASP A 983 17.72 4.16 -0.80
N THR A 984 17.06 5.08 -1.50
CA THR A 984 16.06 4.80 -2.55
C THR A 984 16.52 5.24 -3.95
N THR A 985 16.93 6.49 -4.12
CA THR A 985 17.29 7.04 -5.45
C THR A 985 18.44 8.05 -5.39
N PRO A 986 19.43 8.01 -6.32
CA PRO A 986 20.49 9.03 -6.39
C PRO A 986 19.99 10.35 -7.01
N VAL A 987 20.18 11.47 -6.31
CA VAL A 987 19.93 12.83 -6.81
C VAL A 987 21.20 13.41 -7.40
N LYS A 988 21.21 13.71 -8.71
CA LYS A 988 22.36 14.34 -9.38
C LYS A 988 22.43 15.84 -9.14
N VAL A 989 23.57 16.33 -8.66
CA VAL A 989 23.78 17.74 -8.26
C VAL A 989 24.84 18.47 -9.09
N GLY A 990 25.65 17.76 -9.90
CA GLY A 990 26.53 18.39 -10.89
C GLY A 990 27.17 17.42 -11.88
N ASP A 991 27.64 17.94 -13.01
CA ASP A 991 28.44 17.23 -14.02
C ASP A 991 29.94 17.48 -13.78
N VAL A 992 30.76 16.42 -13.88
CA VAL A 992 32.22 16.44 -13.67
C VAL A 992 32.95 16.35 -15.01
N VAL A 993 33.96 17.19 -15.21
CA VAL A 993 34.87 17.14 -16.37
C VAL A 993 36.32 17.40 -15.93
N GLU A 994 37.28 16.61 -16.40
CA GLU A 994 38.71 16.80 -16.16
C GLU A 994 39.22 18.19 -16.62
N ILE A 995 40.13 18.77 -15.84
CA ILE A 995 40.91 19.96 -16.19
C ILE A 995 42.39 19.73 -15.87
N THR A 996 43.27 20.60 -16.38
CA THR A 996 44.70 20.54 -16.06
C THR A 996 44.91 20.67 -14.54
N ASN A 997 45.39 19.59 -13.92
CA ASN A 997 45.54 19.42 -12.48
C ASN A 997 44.20 19.54 -11.72
N GLY A 998 43.17 18.78 -12.07
CA GLY A 998 41.96 18.71 -11.26
C GLY A 998 40.69 18.32 -11.99
N PHE A 999 39.55 18.59 -11.35
CA PHE A 999 38.22 18.44 -11.94
C PHE A 999 37.42 19.72 -11.86
N ARG A 1000 36.73 20.04 -12.95
CA ARG A 1000 35.69 21.05 -13.01
C ARG A 1000 34.34 20.40 -12.74
N VAL A 1001 33.62 20.89 -11.74
CA VAL A 1001 32.22 20.53 -11.53
C VAL A 1001 31.32 21.67 -12.00
N THR A 1002 30.36 21.35 -12.86
CA THR A 1002 29.26 22.23 -13.27
C THR A 1002 28.02 21.81 -12.51
N TYR A 1003 27.67 22.56 -11.47
CA TYR A 1003 26.52 22.27 -10.61
C TYR A 1003 25.19 22.67 -11.27
N ILE A 1004 24.09 22.10 -10.78
CA ILE A 1004 22.73 22.33 -11.32
C ILE A 1004 22.24 23.80 -11.26
N ASP A 1005 22.85 24.66 -10.44
CA ASP A 1005 22.61 26.12 -10.47
C ASP A 1005 23.47 26.87 -11.51
N GLY A 1006 24.17 26.15 -12.38
CA GLY A 1006 25.07 26.71 -13.40
C GLY A 1006 26.38 27.27 -12.84
N GLN A 1007 26.68 27.07 -11.56
CA GLN A 1007 27.99 27.42 -11.02
C GLN A 1007 29.04 26.40 -11.47
N VAL A 1008 30.13 26.93 -12.02
CA VAL A 1008 31.29 26.17 -12.46
C VAL A 1008 32.42 26.39 -11.47
N ILE A 1009 32.89 25.32 -10.81
CA ILE A 1009 33.96 25.38 -9.81
C ILE A 1009 35.09 24.44 -10.26
N ASP A 1010 36.31 24.96 -10.25
CA ASP A 1010 37.54 24.24 -10.60
C ASP A 1010 38.21 23.76 -9.31
N TYR A 1011 38.22 22.44 -9.07
CA TYR A 1011 38.82 21.80 -7.90
C TYR A 1011 40.19 21.23 -8.27
N THR A 1012 41.27 21.91 -7.83
CA THR A 1012 42.63 21.68 -8.35
C THR A 1012 43.50 20.70 -7.55
N ASP A 1013 42.92 20.07 -6.52
CA ASP A 1013 43.64 19.19 -5.59
C ASP A 1013 43.06 17.75 -5.58
N ILE A 1014 42.26 17.41 -6.61
CA ILE A 1014 41.73 16.05 -6.86
C ILE A 1014 42.40 15.52 -8.13
N ASP A 1015 43.30 14.55 -7.99
CA ASP A 1015 44.02 13.94 -9.11
C ASP A 1015 44.07 12.42 -8.93
N PHE A 1016 43.69 11.67 -9.98
CA PHE A 1016 43.79 10.20 -10.03
C PHE A 1016 45.01 9.72 -10.83
N LEU A 1017 45.59 10.57 -11.70
CA LEU A 1017 46.52 10.21 -12.75
C LEU A 1017 47.63 11.26 -12.88
N GLY A 1018 48.37 11.45 -11.79
CA GLY A 1018 49.44 12.45 -11.63
C GLY A 1018 50.35 12.59 -12.85
N GLN A 1019 50.04 13.58 -13.70
CA GLN A 1019 50.87 13.90 -14.86
C GLN A 1019 52.14 14.58 -14.37
N ASN A 1020 53.27 13.89 -14.47
CA ASN A 1020 54.53 14.30 -13.86
C ASN A 1020 55.07 15.62 -14.46
N ILE A 1021 54.95 16.72 -13.71
CA ILE A 1021 55.30 18.08 -14.17
C ILE A 1021 56.77 18.43 -13.88
N ASN A 1022 57.75 17.66 -14.40
CA ASN A 1022 59.16 18.08 -14.57
C ASN A 1022 59.93 17.31 -15.66
#